data_AF-V4P006-F1
#
_entry.id   AF-V4P006-F1
#
_cell.length_a   1.000
_cell.length_b   1.000
_cell.length_c   1.000
_cell.angle_alpha   90.00
_cell.angle_beta   90.00
_cell.angle_gamma   90.00
#
_symmetry.space_group_name_H-M   'P 1'
#
loop_
_entity.id
_entity.type
_entity.pdbx_description
1 polymer ?
#
loop_
_entity_poly.entity_id
_entity_poly.type
_entity_poly.pdbx_seq_one_letter_code
_entity_poly.pdbx_strand_id
1 'polypeptide(L)'
;MQLKFVLPWLILALTATPAAAELPKSWQAFLEESSAAYSKVEAGHFEDQLYAAAKTAPTREVAVADFGRRLRLDPARAGDYAELIVDSVLYFHSCESADSCVFAPGTPLYDRIRQLTPTEATGGLLSAILETAALRGEVAGQIPLIEAHPAALSLLRHFYEYGADTGFLAAALLKVPDDPTGLPPLLFDQASFSGTQDEMSGLVYAVLETTEARMADTPAGQMWRLQIAQQLLDEMLRLGLTHAAVERYLAYPDAVRNRLPFLPVGWAPADQCRQAGDSLAFANRMAAALWVEGHEAEARALWAFTLPAGWRKASPVSGFDPVREALHPTVKDGALFTLYLDERRGQKKGTDTCGNEIGGLQGGGVLFQMAQHSASEREIVARRLQAAGYGDMAAWLRSQGEYRYISEDPSLWQGREAQIPDKVRVRQTAWAERIAAARTAETERLKAAVAGPIHVAAPAPVVWAEKPLPEGVAAWQGDEGPEVPKSAQLPERMDYVLRYEASGEDAAVVFASGEYDMSGEIPAFGLWLGLKRKGRWEAPLYLGMQQHFPYVVTPGSHLPLIRDDHLQLEVRAREIDPDTIIFPPVNTQFKREADGLYLDIPLAELRADRDGDGLTDIEERRIGLDPARNDSDGDGVDDGRDSLPLTAYHPNSDSRTDQIARIILRQLMGHDAGAIVVAPRGKTASNALDDILSATLGTPAPEGPRGTMFIVSARDIFSGIVQTPFRLIVYSPADLDHLGRGKVPFYPPQVTTIFASPDGSAFYVDWSASWVGGSFIVRCKGDKCSVKELSRWIT
;
A
#
# COMPACT_ATOMS: atom_id res chain seq x y z
N MET A 1 77.66 6.08 -38.79
CA MET A 1 77.05 6.07 -40.14
C MET A 1 76.31 4.73 -40.27
N GLN A 2 74.98 4.72 -40.08
CA GLN A 2 74.00 4.56 -41.17
C GLN A 2 74.27 3.27 -41.98
N LEU A 3 73.42 2.23 -42.02
CA LEU A 3 72.01 2.28 -42.42
C LEU A 3 71.31 0.92 -42.13
N LYS A 4 70.07 0.99 -41.64
CA LYS A 4 68.85 0.21 -41.95
C LYS A 4 68.86 -1.34 -41.99
N PHE A 5 68.05 -1.90 -41.09
CA PHE A 5 67.43 -3.24 -41.12
C PHE A 5 66.26 -3.33 -42.13
N VAL A 6 66.19 -4.44 -42.89
CA VAL A 6 64.95 -5.14 -43.35
C VAL A 6 65.25 -6.65 -43.45
N LEU A 7 64.39 -7.47 -42.85
CA LEU A 7 64.28 -8.96 -42.75
C LEU A 7 64.17 -9.68 -44.13
N PRO A 8 64.01 -11.04 -44.24
CA PRO A 8 64.11 -12.17 -43.27
C PRO A 8 64.90 -13.40 -43.82
N TRP A 9 64.95 -14.54 -43.09
CA TRP A 9 64.55 -15.90 -43.54
C TRP A 9 64.88 -16.97 -42.46
N LEU A 10 63.84 -17.67 -42.00
CA LEU A 10 63.74 -19.13 -41.70
C LEU A 10 64.63 -19.73 -40.56
N ILE A 11 64.18 -20.54 -39.58
CA ILE A 11 63.15 -21.58 -39.41
C ILE A 11 62.98 -21.80 -37.89
N LEU A 12 61.76 -22.02 -37.39
CA LEU A 12 61.42 -23.27 -36.69
C LEU A 12 59.91 -23.37 -36.45
N ALA A 13 59.33 -24.44 -36.98
CA ALA A 13 57.98 -24.88 -36.71
C ALA A 13 57.85 -25.26 -35.23
N LEU A 14 56.93 -24.61 -34.54
CA LEU A 14 56.29 -25.14 -33.35
C LEU A 14 54.83 -25.40 -33.72
N THR A 15 54.43 -26.65 -33.54
CA THR A 15 53.07 -27.15 -33.63
C THR A 15 52.10 -26.21 -32.92
N ALA A 16 51.20 -25.58 -33.68
CA ALA A 16 50.03 -24.94 -33.10
C ALA A 16 49.23 -26.03 -32.38
N THR A 17 49.28 -26.05 -31.06
CA THR A 17 48.19 -26.66 -30.27
C THR A 17 46.89 -26.04 -30.77
N PRO A 18 45.85 -26.83 -31.10
CA PRO A 18 44.56 -26.25 -31.39
C PRO A 18 44.18 -25.39 -30.18
N ALA A 19 43.84 -24.13 -30.41
CA ALA A 19 43.27 -23.27 -29.37
C ALA A 19 42.21 -24.10 -28.65
N ALA A 20 42.27 -24.17 -27.32
CA ALA A 20 41.22 -24.81 -26.54
C ALA A 20 39.91 -24.20 -27.01
N ALA A 21 39.06 -25.00 -27.66
CA ALA A 21 37.78 -24.55 -28.12
C ALA A 21 37.00 -24.19 -26.85
N GLU A 22 36.81 -22.90 -26.59
CA GLU A 22 36.07 -22.40 -25.45
C GLU A 22 34.59 -22.25 -25.82
N LEU A 23 33.71 -22.32 -24.82
CA LEU A 23 32.30 -22.00 -25.00
C LEU A 23 32.14 -20.58 -25.56
N PRO A 24 31.21 -20.37 -26.51
CA PRO A 24 30.89 -19.03 -27.00
C PRO A 24 30.48 -18.09 -25.86
N LYS A 25 30.73 -16.79 -26.02
CA LYS A 25 30.37 -15.77 -25.01
C LYS A 25 28.89 -15.81 -24.60
N SER A 26 27.98 -16.07 -25.54
CA SER A 26 26.55 -16.22 -25.25
C SER A 26 26.26 -17.40 -24.31
N TRP A 27 26.96 -18.53 -24.50
CA TRP A 27 26.83 -19.70 -23.63
C TRP A 27 27.48 -19.48 -22.27
N GLN A 28 28.54 -18.68 -22.19
CA GLN A 28 29.13 -18.25 -20.92
C GLN A 28 28.15 -17.37 -20.14
N ALA A 29 27.57 -16.36 -20.81
CA ALA A 29 26.54 -15.50 -20.20
C ALA A 29 25.29 -16.30 -19.78
N PHE A 30 24.86 -17.28 -20.58
CA PHE A 30 23.77 -18.18 -20.18
C PHE A 30 24.07 -18.94 -18.88
N LEU A 31 25.32 -19.36 -18.64
CA LEU A 31 25.69 -20.02 -17.38
C LEU A 31 25.70 -19.07 -16.17
N GLU A 32 25.78 -17.77 -16.41
CA GLU A 32 25.68 -16.74 -15.36
C GLU A 32 24.21 -16.39 -15.10
N GLU A 33 23.40 -16.25 -16.16
CA GLU A 33 22.04 -15.71 -16.08
C GLU A 33 20.91 -16.75 -15.98
N SER A 34 21.20 -18.03 -16.22
CA SER A 34 20.20 -19.09 -16.10
C SER A 34 19.67 -19.21 -14.68
N SER A 35 18.37 -19.48 -14.55
CA SER A 35 17.71 -19.71 -13.26
C SER A 35 18.35 -20.88 -12.49
N ALA A 36 18.85 -21.89 -13.20
CA ALA A 36 19.58 -23.05 -12.69
C ALA A 36 20.90 -22.70 -11.97
N ALA A 37 21.43 -21.49 -12.15
CA ALA A 37 22.59 -21.01 -11.39
C ALA A 37 22.25 -20.79 -9.91
N TYR A 38 20.97 -20.55 -9.60
CA TYR A 38 20.48 -20.19 -8.27
C TYR A 38 19.53 -21.23 -7.66
N SER A 39 19.03 -22.18 -8.46
CA SER A 39 18.10 -23.24 -8.04
C SER A 39 18.73 -24.64 -8.10
N LYS A 40 17.95 -25.68 -7.77
CA LYS A 40 18.37 -27.08 -7.95
C LYS A 40 18.01 -27.54 -9.36
N VAL A 41 18.99 -28.08 -10.09
CA VAL A 41 18.80 -28.71 -11.40
C VAL A 41 17.80 -29.86 -11.31
N GLU A 42 16.65 -29.71 -11.96
CA GLU A 42 15.59 -30.71 -12.03
C GLU A 42 15.74 -31.64 -13.23
N ALA A 43 15.48 -32.93 -13.00
CA ALA A 43 15.56 -33.94 -14.05
C ALA A 43 14.42 -33.76 -15.07
N GLY A 44 14.77 -33.49 -16.32
CA GLY A 44 13.82 -33.34 -17.42
C GLY A 44 13.41 -31.90 -17.75
N HIS A 45 13.76 -30.92 -16.92
CA HIS A 45 13.60 -29.50 -17.25
C HIS A 45 14.67 -29.06 -18.27
N PHE A 46 14.24 -28.45 -19.38
CA PHE A 46 15.12 -28.24 -20.53
C PHE A 46 16.25 -27.25 -20.25
N GLU A 47 15.97 -26.14 -19.55
CA GLU A 47 16.99 -25.16 -19.20
C GLU A 47 18.02 -25.76 -18.24
N ASP A 48 17.54 -26.45 -17.20
CA ASP A 48 18.37 -27.10 -16.18
C ASP A 48 19.30 -28.18 -16.78
N GLN A 49 18.77 -29.01 -17.68
CA GLN A 49 19.57 -30.04 -18.35
C GLN A 49 20.60 -29.42 -19.30
N LEU A 50 20.27 -28.31 -19.96
CA LEU A 50 21.23 -27.58 -20.78
C LEU A 50 22.32 -26.93 -19.93
N TYR A 51 21.95 -26.30 -18.82
CA TYR A 51 22.87 -25.72 -17.84
C TYR A 51 23.84 -26.77 -17.30
N ALA A 52 23.32 -27.93 -16.86
CA ALA A 52 24.14 -29.02 -16.35
C ALA A 52 25.12 -29.58 -17.39
N ALA A 53 24.70 -29.67 -18.66
CA ALA A 53 25.55 -30.08 -19.77
C ALA A 53 26.63 -29.02 -20.08
N ALA A 54 26.24 -27.76 -20.23
CA ALA A 54 27.12 -26.65 -20.58
C ALA A 54 28.18 -26.37 -19.50
N LYS A 55 27.81 -26.45 -18.20
CA LYS A 55 28.70 -26.17 -17.07
C LYS A 55 29.97 -27.03 -17.02
N THR A 56 29.90 -28.24 -17.57
CA THR A 56 31.01 -29.21 -17.56
C THR A 56 31.63 -29.45 -18.93
N ALA A 57 31.05 -28.87 -19.98
CA ALA A 57 31.48 -29.08 -21.35
C ALA A 57 32.59 -28.10 -21.75
N PRO A 58 33.67 -28.58 -22.39
CA PRO A 58 34.73 -27.71 -22.89
C PRO A 58 34.28 -26.88 -24.10
N THR A 59 33.40 -27.43 -24.95
CA THR A 59 32.92 -26.78 -26.18
C THR A 59 31.41 -26.83 -26.29
N ARG A 60 30.85 -25.96 -27.15
CA ARG A 60 29.43 -25.94 -27.49
C ARG A 60 28.94 -27.28 -28.02
N GLU A 61 29.69 -27.91 -28.91
CA GLU A 61 29.31 -29.18 -29.54
C GLU A 61 29.22 -30.30 -28.50
N VAL A 62 30.12 -30.30 -27.51
CA VAL A 62 30.08 -31.26 -26.40
C VAL A 62 28.88 -30.99 -25.49
N ALA A 63 28.58 -29.71 -25.20
CA ALA A 63 27.42 -29.33 -24.41
C ALA A 63 26.11 -29.77 -25.08
N VAL A 64 25.94 -29.46 -26.37
CA VAL A 64 24.76 -29.84 -27.16
C VAL A 64 24.60 -31.36 -27.25
N ALA A 65 25.70 -32.09 -27.45
CA ALA A 65 25.65 -33.55 -27.49
C ALA A 65 25.26 -34.16 -26.13
N ASP A 66 25.77 -33.62 -25.02
CA ASP A 66 25.39 -34.07 -23.68
C ASP A 66 23.93 -33.74 -23.36
N PHE A 67 23.50 -32.52 -23.66
CA PHE A 67 22.10 -32.08 -23.55
C PHE A 67 21.15 -32.99 -24.32
N GLY A 68 21.46 -33.28 -25.60
CA GLY A 68 20.68 -34.18 -26.43
C GLY A 68 20.60 -35.60 -25.84
N ARG A 69 21.68 -36.12 -25.26
CA ARG A 69 21.65 -37.43 -24.57
C ARG A 69 20.79 -37.43 -23.32
N ARG A 70 20.87 -36.38 -22.50
CA ARG A 70 20.08 -36.24 -21.25
C ARG A 70 18.59 -36.28 -21.51
N LEU A 71 18.13 -35.58 -22.55
CA LEU A 71 16.71 -35.48 -22.93
C LEU A 71 16.29 -36.45 -24.03
N ARG A 72 17.20 -37.31 -24.52
CA ARG A 72 16.96 -38.28 -25.60
C ARG A 72 16.47 -37.63 -26.91
N LEU A 73 17.06 -36.49 -27.26
CA LEU A 73 16.73 -35.71 -28.45
C LEU A 73 17.53 -36.20 -29.68
N ASP A 74 16.95 -35.98 -30.86
CA ASP A 74 17.70 -36.10 -32.12
C ASP A 74 18.83 -35.05 -32.16
N PRO A 75 20.06 -35.39 -32.61
CA PRO A 75 21.19 -34.47 -32.61
C PRO A 75 20.96 -33.15 -33.36
N ALA A 76 20.18 -33.16 -34.45
CA ALA A 76 19.88 -31.92 -35.18
C ALA A 76 18.95 -31.02 -34.36
N ARG A 77 17.94 -31.59 -33.70
CA ARG A 77 17.02 -30.86 -32.83
C ARG A 77 17.66 -30.36 -31.54
N ALA A 78 18.58 -31.15 -30.98
CA ALA A 78 19.29 -30.79 -29.74
C ALA A 78 20.05 -29.46 -29.90
N GLY A 79 20.66 -29.23 -31.07
CA GLY A 79 21.32 -27.97 -31.38
C GLY A 79 20.35 -26.80 -31.46
N ASP A 80 19.26 -26.95 -32.22
CA ASP A 80 18.25 -25.89 -32.39
C ASP A 80 17.59 -25.50 -31.06
N TYR A 81 17.26 -26.50 -30.22
CA TYR A 81 16.64 -26.27 -28.91
C TYR A 81 17.60 -25.62 -27.92
N ALA A 82 18.87 -26.04 -27.91
CA ALA A 82 19.87 -25.45 -27.04
C ALA A 82 20.10 -23.96 -27.36
N GLU A 83 20.22 -23.61 -28.65
CA GLU A 83 20.35 -22.21 -29.05
C GLU A 83 19.10 -21.40 -28.70
N LEU A 84 17.89 -21.97 -28.89
CA LEU A 84 16.66 -21.29 -28.55
C LEU A 84 16.56 -20.97 -27.06
N ILE A 85 16.98 -21.89 -26.18
CA ILE A 85 17.00 -21.68 -24.73
C ILE A 85 18.00 -20.58 -24.36
N VAL A 86 19.24 -20.66 -24.87
CA VAL A 86 20.28 -19.65 -24.63
C VAL A 86 19.80 -18.27 -25.07
N ASP A 87 19.27 -18.16 -26.29
CA ASP A 87 18.77 -16.90 -26.82
C ASP A 87 17.62 -16.34 -25.98
N SER A 88 16.72 -17.21 -25.50
CA SER A 88 15.58 -16.80 -24.68
C SER A 88 16.01 -16.27 -23.30
N VAL A 89 16.90 -16.99 -22.61
CA VAL A 89 17.42 -16.56 -21.29
C VAL A 89 18.14 -15.23 -21.40
N LEU A 90 19.01 -15.07 -22.39
CA LEU A 90 19.74 -13.82 -22.60
C LEU A 90 18.80 -12.66 -22.99
N TYR A 91 17.80 -12.92 -23.81
CA TYR A 91 16.79 -11.93 -24.18
C TYR A 91 16.07 -11.41 -22.93
N PHE A 92 15.44 -12.29 -22.15
CA PHE A 92 14.67 -11.89 -20.97
C PHE A 92 15.54 -11.33 -19.83
N HIS A 93 16.82 -11.74 -19.74
CA HIS A 93 17.75 -11.12 -18.79
C HIS A 93 18.11 -9.69 -19.18
N SER A 94 18.28 -9.40 -20.47
CA SER A 94 18.63 -8.07 -20.96
C SER A 94 17.51 -7.02 -20.81
N CYS A 95 16.30 -7.46 -20.43
CA CYS A 95 15.16 -6.58 -20.20
C CYS A 95 15.21 -5.99 -18.79
N GLU A 96 15.68 -4.74 -18.65
CA GLU A 96 15.76 -4.03 -17.36
C GLU A 96 14.39 -3.58 -16.82
N SER A 97 13.37 -3.46 -17.68
CA SER A 97 11.97 -3.16 -17.33
C SER A 97 11.00 -3.72 -18.39
N ALA A 98 9.70 -3.85 -18.07
CA ALA A 98 8.67 -4.32 -19.01
C ALA A 98 8.57 -3.48 -20.30
N ASP A 99 9.06 -2.23 -20.29
CA ASP A 99 9.05 -1.34 -21.45
C ASP A 99 10.27 -1.50 -22.38
N SER A 100 11.31 -2.23 -21.94
CA SER A 100 12.60 -2.33 -22.65
C SER A 100 12.64 -3.44 -23.72
N CYS A 101 11.70 -4.38 -23.67
CA CYS A 101 11.56 -5.51 -24.58
C CYS A 101 10.10 -5.63 -25.03
N VAL A 102 9.86 -6.18 -26.23
CA VAL A 102 8.51 -6.41 -26.73
C VAL A 102 8.38 -7.88 -27.09
N PHE A 103 7.80 -8.69 -26.20
CA PHE A 103 7.54 -10.11 -26.47
C PHE A 103 6.19 -10.32 -27.17
N ALA A 104 6.15 -10.04 -28.48
CA ALA A 104 4.92 -10.08 -29.29
C ALA A 104 5.09 -10.79 -30.64
N PRO A 105 3.99 -11.21 -31.30
CA PRO A 105 4.00 -11.72 -32.67
C PRO A 105 4.74 -10.81 -33.65
N GLY A 106 5.56 -11.40 -34.51
CA GLY A 106 6.37 -10.67 -35.50
C GLY A 106 7.77 -10.27 -35.03
N THR A 107 8.12 -10.49 -33.75
CA THR A 107 9.51 -10.35 -33.30
C THR A 107 10.32 -11.63 -33.58
N PRO A 108 11.64 -11.51 -33.86
CA PRO A 108 12.45 -12.66 -34.28
C PRO A 108 12.44 -13.83 -33.27
N LEU A 109 12.52 -13.53 -31.96
CA LEU A 109 12.49 -14.57 -30.93
C LEU A 109 11.11 -15.24 -30.86
N TYR A 110 10.04 -14.45 -30.85
CA TYR A 110 8.67 -14.96 -30.77
C TYR A 110 8.34 -15.90 -31.94
N ASP A 111 8.65 -15.48 -33.17
CA ASP A 111 8.38 -16.29 -34.36
C ASP A 111 9.21 -17.57 -34.39
N ARG A 112 10.44 -17.52 -33.88
CA ARG A 112 11.29 -18.71 -33.75
C ARG A 112 10.74 -19.70 -32.71
N ILE A 113 10.26 -19.21 -31.57
CA ILE A 113 9.58 -20.03 -30.56
C ILE A 113 8.33 -20.69 -31.18
N ARG A 114 7.50 -19.89 -31.86
CA ARG A 114 6.28 -20.35 -32.54
C ARG A 114 6.55 -21.45 -33.57
N GLN A 115 7.69 -21.39 -34.25
CA GLN A 115 8.07 -22.35 -35.28
C GLN A 115 8.67 -23.64 -34.70
N LEU A 116 9.58 -23.53 -33.72
CA LEU A 116 10.38 -24.66 -33.25
C LEU A 116 9.69 -25.45 -32.14
N THR A 117 9.01 -24.79 -31.20
CA THR A 117 8.48 -25.46 -30.02
C THR A 117 7.40 -26.51 -30.31
N PRO A 118 6.46 -26.33 -31.28
CA PRO A 118 5.45 -27.36 -31.57
C PRO A 118 6.01 -28.69 -32.09
N THR A 119 7.30 -28.74 -32.46
CA THR A 119 7.98 -29.98 -32.89
C THR A 119 8.34 -30.89 -31.72
N GLU A 120 8.31 -30.37 -30.50
CA GLU A 120 8.50 -31.09 -29.25
C GLU A 120 7.11 -31.35 -28.64
N ALA A 121 6.65 -32.59 -28.66
CA ALA A 121 5.24 -32.89 -28.39
C ALA A 121 4.82 -32.72 -26.92
N THR A 122 5.76 -32.77 -25.97
CA THR A 122 5.44 -32.72 -24.53
C THR A 122 5.18 -31.31 -24.03
N GLY A 123 5.72 -30.29 -24.71
CA GLY A 123 5.68 -28.89 -24.29
C GLY A 123 6.79 -28.51 -23.32
N GLY A 124 7.67 -29.44 -22.93
CA GLY A 124 8.76 -29.18 -21.99
C GLY A 124 9.72 -28.09 -22.45
N LEU A 125 9.98 -28.01 -23.76
CA LEU A 125 10.79 -26.93 -24.34
C LEU A 125 10.09 -25.57 -24.22
N LEU A 126 8.80 -25.50 -24.54
CA LEU A 126 8.03 -24.26 -24.47
C LEU A 126 7.88 -23.78 -23.03
N SER A 127 7.67 -24.71 -22.08
CA SER A 127 7.60 -24.42 -20.64
C SER A 127 8.86 -23.73 -20.14
N ALA A 128 10.03 -24.31 -20.42
CA ALA A 128 11.31 -23.77 -19.97
C ALA A 128 11.57 -22.34 -20.51
N ILE A 129 11.14 -22.06 -21.74
CA ILE A 129 11.29 -20.72 -22.34
C ILE A 129 10.35 -19.71 -21.68
N LEU A 130 9.09 -20.08 -21.46
CA LEU A 130 8.06 -19.16 -21.01
C LEU A 130 8.07 -18.93 -19.48
N GLU A 131 8.58 -19.86 -18.68
CA GLU A 131 8.78 -19.64 -17.23
C GLU A 131 9.71 -18.44 -16.96
N THR A 132 10.80 -18.35 -17.71
CA THR A 132 11.73 -17.20 -17.65
C THR A 132 11.08 -15.90 -18.11
N ALA A 133 10.16 -15.96 -19.08
CA ALA A 133 9.36 -14.81 -19.53
C ALA A 133 8.32 -14.38 -18.47
N ALA A 134 7.66 -15.34 -17.81
CA ALA A 134 6.63 -15.11 -16.80
C ALA A 134 7.18 -14.35 -15.58
N LEU A 135 8.41 -14.66 -15.14
CA LEU A 135 9.10 -13.93 -14.06
C LEU A 135 9.33 -12.44 -14.36
N ARG A 136 9.15 -12.00 -15.61
CA ARG A 136 9.41 -10.62 -16.05
C ARG A 136 8.14 -9.84 -16.47
N GLY A 137 6.95 -10.40 -16.26
CA GLY A 137 5.67 -9.72 -16.51
C GLY A 137 5.18 -9.74 -17.97
N GLU A 138 5.84 -10.47 -18.86
CA GLU A 138 5.53 -10.55 -20.29
C GLU A 138 4.46 -11.63 -20.58
N VAL A 139 3.30 -11.54 -19.94
CA VAL A 139 2.30 -12.63 -19.88
C VAL A 139 1.36 -12.65 -21.09
N ALA A 140 1.02 -11.49 -21.67
CA ALA A 140 0.03 -11.37 -22.75
C ALA A 140 0.43 -12.12 -24.04
N GLY A 141 1.74 -12.17 -24.36
CA GLY A 141 2.29 -12.84 -25.55
C GLY A 141 2.30 -14.38 -25.46
N GLN A 142 2.17 -14.95 -24.27
CA GLN A 142 2.41 -16.38 -24.01
C GLN A 142 1.24 -17.27 -24.45
N ILE A 143 0.01 -16.87 -24.14
CA ILE A 143 -1.19 -17.67 -24.41
C ILE A 143 -1.27 -18.11 -25.88
N PRO A 144 -1.11 -17.23 -26.90
CA PRO A 144 -1.18 -17.66 -28.30
C PRO A 144 -0.13 -18.72 -28.70
N LEU A 145 1.09 -18.66 -28.13
CA LEU A 145 2.12 -19.68 -28.36
C LEU A 145 1.69 -21.02 -27.76
N ILE A 146 1.17 -20.99 -26.54
CA ILE A 146 0.70 -22.19 -25.85
C ILE A 146 -0.51 -22.79 -26.58
N GLU A 147 -1.47 -21.97 -27.00
CA GLU A 147 -2.68 -22.45 -27.67
C GLU A 147 -2.43 -23.12 -29.02
N ALA A 148 -1.37 -22.69 -29.72
CA ALA A 148 -0.91 -23.28 -30.97
C ALA A 148 -0.12 -24.59 -30.76
N HIS A 149 0.27 -24.90 -29.53
CA HIS A 149 1.06 -26.08 -29.19
C HIS A 149 0.19 -27.35 -29.09
N PRO A 150 0.66 -28.54 -29.53
CA PRO A 150 -0.10 -29.79 -29.37
C PRO A 150 -0.45 -30.14 -27.91
N ALA A 151 0.39 -29.73 -26.96
CA ALA A 151 0.20 -29.89 -25.52
C ALA A 151 -0.51 -28.68 -24.85
N ALA A 152 -1.25 -27.86 -25.61
CA ALA A 152 -1.84 -26.60 -25.13
C ALA A 152 -2.54 -26.71 -23.77
N LEU A 153 -3.43 -27.70 -23.60
CA LEU A 153 -4.17 -27.85 -22.35
C LEU A 153 -3.26 -28.13 -21.15
N SER A 154 -2.27 -29.01 -21.30
CA SER A 154 -1.31 -29.32 -20.23
C SER A 154 -0.45 -28.11 -19.87
N LEU A 155 -0.02 -27.34 -20.89
CA LEU A 155 0.78 -26.14 -20.69
C LEU A 155 -0.01 -25.01 -20.02
N LEU A 156 -1.24 -24.71 -20.46
CA LEU A 156 -2.07 -23.69 -19.82
C LEU A 156 -2.32 -24.01 -18.35
N ARG A 157 -2.50 -25.29 -18.03
CA ARG A 157 -2.62 -25.74 -16.64
C ARG A 157 -1.33 -25.55 -15.86
N HIS A 158 -0.20 -25.96 -16.43
CA HIS A 158 1.12 -25.79 -15.82
C HIS A 158 1.37 -24.32 -15.48
N PHE A 159 1.13 -23.41 -16.42
CA PHE A 159 1.33 -21.98 -16.20
C PHE A 159 0.36 -21.36 -15.20
N TYR A 160 -0.89 -21.83 -15.16
CA TYR A 160 -1.81 -21.46 -14.08
C TYR A 160 -1.31 -21.96 -12.71
N GLU A 161 -0.89 -23.22 -12.61
CA GLU A 161 -0.40 -23.82 -11.37
C GLU A 161 0.96 -23.23 -10.92
N TYR A 162 1.75 -22.73 -11.86
CA TYR A 162 3.05 -22.07 -11.63
C TYR A 162 2.88 -20.61 -11.16
N GLY A 163 2.04 -19.84 -11.86
CA GLY A 163 1.96 -18.39 -11.70
C GLY A 163 0.67 -17.88 -11.05
N ALA A 164 -0.29 -18.76 -10.76
CA ALA A 164 -1.58 -18.40 -10.18
C ALA A 164 -2.41 -17.40 -11.02
N ASP A 165 -2.15 -17.30 -12.32
CA ASP A 165 -2.73 -16.25 -13.16
C ASP A 165 -4.10 -16.65 -13.75
N THR A 166 -5.09 -15.78 -13.55
CA THR A 166 -6.49 -15.98 -13.95
C THR A 166 -6.70 -16.06 -15.47
N GLY A 167 -5.82 -15.48 -16.28
CA GLY A 167 -5.87 -15.55 -17.72
C GLY A 167 -5.51 -16.94 -18.25
N PHE A 168 -4.46 -17.57 -17.71
CA PHE A 168 -4.13 -18.96 -18.03
C PHE A 168 -5.23 -19.93 -17.59
N LEU A 169 -5.85 -19.68 -16.42
CA LEU A 169 -6.99 -20.46 -15.97
C LEU A 169 -8.17 -20.36 -16.96
N ALA A 170 -8.54 -19.15 -17.36
CA ALA A 170 -9.62 -18.93 -18.32
C ALA A 170 -9.35 -19.68 -19.64
N ALA A 171 -8.11 -19.59 -20.16
CA ALA A 171 -7.72 -20.31 -21.38
C ALA A 171 -7.79 -21.84 -21.20
N ALA A 172 -7.32 -22.38 -20.07
CA ALA A 172 -7.36 -23.81 -19.77
C ALA A 172 -8.80 -24.33 -19.72
N LEU A 173 -9.69 -23.62 -19.03
CA LEU A 173 -11.11 -23.97 -18.89
C LEU A 173 -11.89 -23.82 -20.21
N LEU A 174 -11.50 -22.90 -21.09
CA LEU A 174 -12.08 -22.81 -22.43
C LEU A 174 -11.69 -24.03 -23.31
N LYS A 175 -10.50 -24.61 -23.10
CA LYS A 175 -10.01 -25.77 -23.86
C LYS A 175 -10.40 -27.13 -23.29
N VAL A 176 -10.83 -27.23 -22.03
CA VAL A 176 -11.24 -28.53 -21.46
C VAL A 176 -12.44 -29.10 -22.25
N PRO A 177 -12.48 -30.39 -22.60
CA PRO A 177 -13.64 -31.00 -23.26
C PRO A 177 -14.83 -31.16 -22.31
N ASP A 178 -16.03 -31.32 -22.85
CA ASP A 178 -17.26 -31.53 -22.06
C ASP A 178 -17.21 -32.83 -21.25
N ASP A 179 -16.57 -33.88 -21.76
CA ASP A 179 -16.23 -35.11 -21.02
C ASP A 179 -14.72 -35.17 -20.76
N PRO A 180 -14.25 -34.74 -19.59
CA PRO A 180 -12.83 -34.69 -19.25
C PRO A 180 -12.29 -36.05 -18.77
N THR A 181 -12.85 -37.17 -19.24
CA THR A 181 -12.39 -38.51 -18.85
C THR A 181 -10.90 -38.69 -19.20
N GLY A 182 -10.11 -39.06 -18.19
CA GLY A 182 -8.65 -39.23 -18.32
C GLY A 182 -7.84 -37.94 -18.19
N LEU A 183 -8.49 -36.78 -18.08
CA LEU A 183 -7.80 -35.52 -17.76
C LEU A 183 -7.71 -35.35 -16.24
N PRO A 184 -6.53 -35.04 -15.69
CA PRO A 184 -6.43 -34.68 -14.28
C PRO A 184 -7.26 -33.40 -14.03
N PRO A 185 -7.88 -33.25 -12.87
CA PRO A 185 -8.51 -31.99 -12.46
C PRO A 185 -7.46 -30.88 -12.23
N LEU A 186 -7.90 -29.62 -12.27
CA LEU A 186 -7.07 -28.44 -11.98
C LEU A 186 -6.74 -28.34 -10.48
N LEU A 187 -5.65 -27.68 -10.12
CA LEU A 187 -5.43 -27.24 -8.73
C LEU A 187 -5.89 -25.79 -8.61
N PHE A 188 -7.05 -25.55 -7.99
CA PHE A 188 -7.47 -24.19 -7.68
C PHE A 188 -6.81 -23.75 -6.38
N ASP A 189 -5.86 -22.82 -6.46
CA ASP A 189 -5.26 -22.18 -5.30
C ASP A 189 -6.01 -20.88 -4.99
N GLN A 190 -6.39 -20.71 -3.72
CA GLN A 190 -7.14 -19.56 -3.24
C GLN A 190 -6.33 -18.26 -3.17
N ALA A 191 -5.00 -18.32 -3.14
CA ALA A 191 -4.15 -17.13 -3.17
C ALA A 191 -4.10 -16.47 -4.56
N SER A 192 -4.61 -17.16 -5.59
CA SER A 192 -4.47 -16.81 -7.00
C SER A 192 -5.51 -15.83 -7.57
N PHE A 193 -6.58 -15.56 -6.83
CA PHE A 193 -7.75 -14.82 -7.34
C PHE A 193 -7.94 -13.46 -6.67
N SER A 194 -6.87 -12.86 -6.12
CA SER A 194 -6.97 -11.56 -5.46
C SER A 194 -6.23 -10.47 -6.22
N GLY A 195 -6.98 -9.45 -6.68
CA GLY A 195 -6.45 -8.13 -6.97
C GLY A 195 -6.07 -7.87 -8.43
N THR A 196 -6.62 -8.60 -9.41
CA THR A 196 -6.32 -8.37 -10.85
C THR A 196 -7.46 -7.65 -11.58
N GLN A 197 -7.18 -6.87 -12.65
CA GLN A 197 -8.24 -6.35 -13.54
C GLN A 197 -9.08 -7.48 -14.18
N ASP A 198 -8.50 -8.67 -14.37
CA ASP A 198 -9.18 -9.81 -14.96
C ASP A 198 -10.36 -10.28 -14.09
N GLU A 199 -10.30 -10.14 -12.76
CA GLU A 199 -11.44 -10.33 -11.86
C GLU A 199 -12.58 -9.37 -12.18
N MET A 200 -12.27 -8.09 -12.40
CA MET A 200 -13.27 -7.06 -12.69
C MET A 200 -13.94 -7.23 -14.06
N SER A 201 -13.30 -7.93 -14.99
CA SER A 201 -13.82 -8.17 -16.34
C SER A 201 -15.02 -9.13 -16.39
N GLY A 202 -15.26 -9.91 -15.33
CA GLY A 202 -16.26 -10.96 -15.31
C GLY A 202 -15.88 -12.24 -16.10
N LEU A 203 -14.74 -12.27 -16.80
CA LEU A 203 -14.39 -13.33 -17.74
C LEU A 203 -14.19 -14.68 -17.06
N VAL A 204 -13.35 -14.75 -16.02
CA VAL A 204 -13.09 -16.01 -15.30
C VAL A 204 -14.38 -16.60 -14.75
N TYR A 205 -15.26 -15.78 -14.18
CA TYR A 205 -16.54 -16.25 -13.63
C TYR A 205 -17.48 -16.77 -14.72
N ALA A 206 -17.54 -16.08 -15.86
CA ALA A 206 -18.30 -16.54 -17.00
C ALA A 206 -17.76 -17.85 -17.58
N VAL A 207 -16.44 -18.03 -17.61
CA VAL A 207 -15.78 -19.26 -18.05
C VAL A 207 -16.01 -20.40 -17.07
N LEU A 208 -15.86 -20.18 -15.76
CA LEU A 208 -16.19 -21.16 -14.72
C LEU A 208 -17.64 -21.61 -14.84
N GLU A 209 -18.59 -20.67 -14.86
CA GLU A 209 -20.02 -20.97 -14.95
C GLU A 209 -20.39 -21.71 -16.25
N THR A 210 -19.73 -21.39 -17.37
CA THR A 210 -19.94 -22.07 -18.66
C THR A 210 -19.34 -23.46 -18.68
N THR A 211 -18.18 -23.62 -18.07
CA THR A 211 -17.50 -24.92 -17.98
C THR A 211 -18.27 -25.85 -17.06
N GLU A 212 -18.72 -25.38 -15.91
CA GLU A 212 -19.58 -26.13 -14.98
C GLU A 212 -20.84 -26.68 -15.66
N ALA A 213 -21.53 -25.82 -16.41
CA ALA A 213 -22.81 -26.13 -17.05
C ALA A 213 -22.71 -27.15 -18.19
N ARG A 214 -21.53 -27.28 -18.84
CA ARG A 214 -21.32 -28.21 -19.96
C ARG A 214 -20.69 -29.54 -19.57
N MET A 215 -20.18 -29.68 -18.35
CA MET A 215 -19.57 -30.95 -17.90
C MET A 215 -20.55 -32.11 -18.06
N ALA A 216 -20.09 -33.21 -18.64
CA ALA A 216 -20.86 -34.43 -18.83
C ALA A 216 -21.15 -35.11 -17.48
N ASP A 217 -22.18 -35.97 -17.44
CA ASP A 217 -22.50 -36.77 -16.25
C ASP A 217 -21.65 -38.06 -16.15
N THR A 218 -20.34 -37.92 -16.42
CA THR A 218 -19.34 -38.97 -16.20
C THR A 218 -18.69 -38.80 -14.82
N PRO A 219 -18.04 -39.84 -14.24
CA PRO A 219 -17.33 -39.67 -12.97
C PRO A 219 -16.31 -38.52 -12.99
N ALA A 220 -15.60 -38.35 -14.12
CA ALA A 220 -14.69 -37.23 -14.32
C ALA A 220 -15.43 -35.88 -14.43
N GLY A 221 -16.49 -35.81 -15.26
CA GLY A 221 -17.30 -34.60 -15.40
C GLY A 221 -17.97 -34.15 -14.09
N GLN A 222 -18.47 -35.08 -13.26
CA GLN A 222 -19.00 -34.77 -11.94
C GLN A 222 -17.95 -34.24 -10.97
N MET A 223 -16.72 -34.77 -11.02
CA MET A 223 -15.60 -34.28 -10.21
C MET A 223 -15.26 -32.83 -10.58
N TRP A 224 -15.08 -32.56 -11.88
CA TRP A 224 -14.84 -31.22 -12.40
C TRP A 224 -15.99 -30.26 -12.06
N ARG A 225 -17.24 -30.70 -12.20
CA ARG A 225 -18.42 -29.90 -11.86
C ARG A 225 -18.41 -29.48 -10.38
N LEU A 226 -18.13 -30.40 -9.46
CA LEU A 226 -18.06 -30.09 -8.02
C LEU A 226 -16.96 -29.10 -7.69
N GLN A 227 -15.79 -29.31 -8.29
CA GLN A 227 -14.64 -28.44 -8.06
C GLN A 227 -14.89 -27.01 -8.58
N ILE A 228 -15.41 -26.89 -9.81
CA ILE A 228 -15.76 -25.60 -10.40
C ILE A 228 -16.90 -24.94 -9.63
N ALA A 229 -17.92 -25.69 -9.21
CA ALA A 229 -19.02 -25.16 -8.40
C ALA A 229 -18.52 -24.60 -7.06
N GLN A 230 -17.61 -25.31 -6.39
CA GLN A 230 -16.98 -24.80 -5.17
C GLN A 230 -16.19 -23.51 -5.45
N GLN A 231 -15.35 -23.51 -6.48
CA GLN A 231 -14.53 -22.35 -6.82
C GLN A 231 -15.41 -21.14 -7.14
N LEU A 232 -16.42 -21.30 -7.99
CA LEU A 232 -17.32 -20.22 -8.37
C LEU A 232 -18.05 -19.64 -7.15
N LEU A 233 -18.55 -20.49 -6.24
CA LEU A 233 -19.18 -20.03 -5.01
C LEU A 233 -18.18 -19.29 -4.10
N ASP A 234 -16.96 -19.81 -3.92
CA ASP A 234 -15.95 -19.18 -3.09
C ASP A 234 -15.60 -17.77 -3.58
N GLU A 235 -15.42 -17.64 -4.90
CA GLU A 235 -15.12 -16.37 -5.53
C GLU A 235 -16.27 -15.36 -5.42
N MET A 236 -17.51 -15.80 -5.59
CA MET A 236 -18.67 -14.94 -5.37
C MET A 236 -18.66 -14.35 -3.94
N LEU A 237 -18.29 -15.16 -2.94
CA LEU A 237 -18.21 -14.70 -1.55
C LEU A 237 -17.06 -13.70 -1.34
N ARG A 238 -15.91 -13.89 -2.01
CA ARG A 238 -14.77 -12.95 -1.97
C ARG A 238 -15.09 -11.61 -2.65
N LEU A 239 -15.88 -11.64 -3.71
CA LEU A 239 -16.40 -10.43 -4.37
C LEU A 239 -17.52 -9.73 -3.58
N GLY A 240 -17.86 -10.20 -2.38
CA GLY A 240 -18.97 -9.64 -1.60
C GLY A 240 -20.36 -9.96 -2.16
N LEU A 241 -20.48 -10.85 -3.16
CA LEU A 241 -21.74 -11.30 -3.77
C LEU A 241 -22.45 -12.37 -2.91
N THR A 242 -22.51 -12.13 -1.59
CA THR A 242 -23.00 -13.08 -0.57
C THR A 242 -24.36 -13.67 -0.95
N HIS A 243 -25.34 -12.82 -1.25
CA HIS A 243 -26.69 -13.24 -1.57
C HIS A 243 -26.78 -14.11 -2.81
N ALA A 244 -26.11 -13.70 -3.90
CA ALA A 244 -26.08 -14.48 -5.12
C ALA A 244 -25.39 -15.84 -4.91
N ALA A 245 -24.37 -15.91 -4.05
CA ALA A 245 -23.68 -17.17 -3.73
C ALA A 245 -24.60 -18.11 -2.95
N VAL A 246 -25.33 -17.59 -1.95
CA VAL A 246 -26.32 -18.37 -1.17
C VAL A 246 -27.44 -18.89 -2.06
N GLU A 247 -28.04 -18.05 -2.89
CA GLU A 247 -29.08 -18.47 -3.84
C GLU A 247 -28.58 -19.58 -4.77
N ARG A 248 -27.38 -19.41 -5.33
CA ARG A 248 -26.77 -20.42 -6.21
C ARG A 248 -26.50 -21.73 -5.47
N TYR A 249 -25.93 -21.66 -4.26
CA TYR A 249 -25.67 -22.86 -3.44
C TYR A 249 -26.96 -23.63 -3.17
N LEU A 250 -28.03 -22.94 -2.77
CA LEU A 250 -29.33 -23.55 -2.47
C LEU A 250 -30.04 -24.09 -3.71
N ALA A 251 -29.76 -23.53 -4.89
CA ALA A 251 -30.30 -24.01 -6.17
C ALA A 251 -29.66 -25.32 -6.65
N TYR A 252 -28.49 -25.72 -6.13
CA TYR A 252 -27.90 -27.00 -6.47
C TYR A 252 -28.75 -28.18 -5.97
N PRO A 253 -28.86 -29.28 -6.74
CA PRO A 253 -29.46 -30.52 -6.25
C PRO A 253 -28.74 -31.06 -5.01
N ASP A 254 -29.46 -31.76 -4.13
CA ASP A 254 -28.89 -32.37 -2.92
C ASP A 254 -27.68 -33.26 -3.21
N ALA A 255 -27.66 -33.95 -4.35
CA ALA A 255 -26.55 -34.79 -4.79
C ALA A 255 -25.24 -34.00 -5.00
N VAL A 256 -25.33 -32.72 -5.33
CA VAL A 256 -24.19 -31.80 -5.46
C VAL A 256 -23.90 -31.15 -4.11
N ARG A 257 -24.92 -30.59 -3.44
CA ARG A 257 -24.76 -29.89 -2.14
C ARG A 257 -24.13 -30.77 -1.07
N ASN A 258 -24.58 -32.03 -0.96
CA ASN A 258 -24.06 -32.99 0.02
C ASN A 258 -22.62 -33.47 -0.27
N ARG A 259 -22.06 -33.09 -1.43
CA ARG A 259 -20.67 -33.37 -1.82
C ARG A 259 -19.80 -32.11 -1.78
N LEU A 260 -20.34 -30.98 -1.32
CA LEU A 260 -19.60 -29.78 -0.99
C LEU A 260 -19.46 -29.70 0.55
N PRO A 261 -18.27 -29.37 1.08
CA PRO A 261 -17.03 -29.06 0.36
C PRO A 261 -16.43 -30.27 -0.38
N PHE A 262 -15.86 -30.01 -1.55
CA PHE A 262 -15.23 -30.99 -2.41
C PHE A 262 -13.96 -31.57 -1.74
N LEU A 263 -13.78 -32.88 -1.79
CA LEU A 263 -12.56 -33.54 -1.31
C LEU A 263 -11.86 -34.28 -2.46
N PRO A 264 -10.56 -34.02 -2.71
CA PRO A 264 -9.79 -34.55 -3.84
C PRO A 264 -9.32 -36.01 -3.63
N VAL A 265 -10.22 -36.92 -3.30
CA VAL A 265 -9.85 -38.32 -3.00
C VAL A 265 -9.17 -38.96 -4.21
N GLY A 266 -7.95 -39.46 -4.03
CA GLY A 266 -7.19 -40.20 -5.05
C GLY A 266 -6.12 -39.39 -5.79
N TRP A 267 -5.95 -38.10 -5.48
CA TRP A 267 -4.87 -37.28 -6.07
C TRP A 267 -3.51 -37.52 -5.39
N ALA A 268 -2.44 -36.87 -5.85
CA ALA A 268 -1.16 -36.94 -5.15
C ALA A 268 -1.28 -36.36 -3.72
N PRO A 269 -0.61 -36.92 -2.70
CA PRO A 269 -0.80 -36.50 -1.30
C PRO A 269 -0.62 -35.00 -1.04
N ALA A 270 0.34 -34.36 -1.70
CA ALA A 270 0.58 -32.92 -1.57
C ALA A 270 -0.60 -32.09 -2.11
N ASP A 271 -1.12 -32.47 -3.28
CA ASP A 271 -2.27 -31.82 -3.92
C ASP A 271 -3.56 -32.03 -3.14
N GLN A 272 -3.75 -33.24 -2.59
CA GLN A 272 -4.86 -33.54 -1.69
C GLN A 272 -4.85 -32.60 -0.48
N CYS A 273 -3.67 -32.40 0.11
CA CYS A 273 -3.49 -31.58 1.29
C CYS A 273 -3.79 -30.10 1.01
N ARG A 274 -3.26 -29.55 -0.10
CA ARG A 274 -3.53 -28.17 -0.55
C ARG A 274 -5.03 -27.93 -0.73
N GLN A 275 -5.66 -28.70 -1.63
CA GLN A 275 -7.07 -28.53 -1.99
C GLN A 275 -8.02 -28.81 -0.82
N ALA A 276 -7.70 -29.76 0.08
CA ALA A 276 -8.49 -29.99 1.29
C ALA A 276 -8.51 -28.77 2.21
N GLY A 277 -7.39 -28.04 2.29
CA GLY A 277 -7.29 -26.77 2.99
C GLY A 277 -8.25 -25.71 2.44
N ASP A 278 -8.32 -25.60 1.11
CA ASP A 278 -9.21 -24.64 0.44
C ASP A 278 -10.68 -25.01 0.61
N SER A 279 -10.99 -26.30 0.59
CA SER A 279 -12.33 -26.81 0.89
C SER A 279 -12.76 -26.50 2.32
N LEU A 280 -11.85 -26.53 3.30
CA LEU A 280 -12.15 -26.10 4.66
C LEU A 280 -12.41 -24.58 4.74
N ALA A 281 -11.59 -23.78 4.05
CA ALA A 281 -11.79 -22.32 3.98
C ALA A 281 -13.13 -21.97 3.31
N PHE A 282 -13.45 -22.63 2.20
CA PHE A 282 -14.76 -22.53 1.53
C PHE A 282 -15.90 -22.92 2.47
N ALA A 283 -15.77 -24.03 3.21
CA ALA A 283 -16.80 -24.47 4.17
C ALA A 283 -17.12 -23.38 5.18
N ASN A 284 -16.08 -22.79 5.78
CA ASN A 284 -16.22 -21.72 6.76
C ASN A 284 -16.89 -20.47 6.16
N ARG A 285 -16.46 -20.08 4.96
CA ARG A 285 -16.96 -18.89 4.26
C ARG A 285 -18.41 -19.04 3.80
N MET A 286 -18.74 -20.17 3.17
CA MET A 286 -20.09 -20.48 2.71
C MET A 286 -21.06 -20.64 3.88
N ALA A 287 -20.63 -21.29 4.96
CA ALA A 287 -21.45 -21.40 6.16
C ALA A 287 -21.67 -20.04 6.83
N ALA A 288 -20.66 -19.16 6.83
CA ALA A 288 -20.82 -17.78 7.30
C ALA A 288 -21.88 -17.02 6.49
N ALA A 289 -21.83 -17.13 5.16
CA ALA A 289 -22.82 -16.54 4.27
C ALA A 289 -24.24 -17.05 4.56
N LEU A 290 -24.43 -18.38 4.61
CA LEU A 290 -25.71 -19.00 4.92
C LEU A 290 -26.26 -18.55 6.28
N TRP A 291 -25.40 -18.43 7.29
CA TRP A 291 -25.79 -17.97 8.62
C TRP A 291 -26.26 -16.52 8.62
N VAL A 292 -25.54 -15.62 7.94
CA VAL A 292 -25.91 -14.22 7.82
C VAL A 292 -27.27 -14.06 7.11
N GLU A 293 -27.57 -14.94 6.15
CA GLU A 293 -28.84 -14.96 5.41
C GLU A 293 -29.97 -15.79 6.05
N GLY A 294 -29.74 -16.36 7.24
CA GLY A 294 -30.77 -17.05 8.02
C GLY A 294 -30.95 -18.54 7.71
N HIS A 295 -30.03 -19.17 6.98
CA HIS A 295 -30.00 -20.60 6.67
C HIS A 295 -29.13 -21.38 7.69
N GLU A 296 -29.50 -21.32 8.97
CA GLU A 296 -28.67 -21.86 10.06
C GLU A 296 -28.41 -23.37 9.98
N ALA A 297 -29.38 -24.16 9.50
CA ALA A 297 -29.24 -25.63 9.48
C ALA A 297 -28.17 -26.06 8.48
N GLU A 298 -28.20 -25.47 7.29
CA GLU A 298 -27.22 -25.65 6.22
C GLU A 298 -25.84 -25.13 6.65
N ALA A 299 -25.79 -23.96 7.30
CA ALA A 299 -24.55 -23.41 7.85
C ALA A 299 -23.89 -24.36 8.85
N ARG A 300 -24.66 -24.92 9.80
CA ARG A 300 -24.16 -25.90 10.77
C ARG A 300 -23.69 -27.19 10.12
N ALA A 301 -24.34 -27.65 9.05
CA ALA A 301 -23.92 -28.83 8.31
C ALA A 301 -22.54 -28.62 7.66
N LEU A 302 -22.30 -27.46 7.06
CA LEU A 302 -21.00 -27.11 6.48
C LEU A 302 -19.91 -26.91 7.54
N TRP A 303 -20.18 -26.26 8.68
CA TRP A 303 -19.19 -26.14 9.76
C TRP A 303 -18.85 -27.46 10.47
N ALA A 304 -19.74 -28.45 10.40
CA ALA A 304 -19.43 -29.79 10.88
C ALA A 304 -18.38 -30.50 10.00
N PHE A 305 -18.07 -29.96 8.82
CA PHE A 305 -16.99 -30.44 7.98
C PHE A 305 -15.65 -30.32 8.72
N THR A 306 -14.98 -31.47 8.88
CA THR A 306 -13.64 -31.52 9.45
C THR A 306 -12.73 -32.33 8.55
N LEU A 307 -11.51 -31.85 8.36
CA LEU A 307 -10.49 -32.60 7.64
C LEU A 307 -10.04 -33.85 8.44
N PRO A 308 -9.66 -34.94 7.76
CA PRO A 308 -9.01 -36.10 8.38
C PRO A 308 -7.84 -35.67 9.27
N ALA A 309 -7.57 -36.39 10.36
CA ALA A 309 -6.59 -35.99 11.37
C ALA A 309 -5.17 -35.73 10.81
N GLY A 310 -4.78 -36.39 9.71
CA GLY A 310 -3.49 -36.19 9.04
C GLY A 310 -3.43 -34.98 8.10
N TRP A 311 -4.54 -34.30 7.83
CA TRP A 311 -4.65 -33.17 6.88
C TRP A 311 -5.01 -31.84 7.57
N ARG A 312 -5.07 -31.82 8.90
CA ARG A 312 -5.39 -30.58 9.63
C ARG A 312 -4.23 -29.60 9.48
N LYS A 313 -4.49 -28.47 8.81
CA LYS A 313 -3.61 -27.30 8.83
C LYS A 313 -3.37 -26.88 10.29
N ALA A 314 -2.12 -26.72 10.67
CA ALA A 314 -1.79 -25.96 11.87
C ALA A 314 -2.01 -24.49 11.53
N SER A 315 -3.14 -23.91 11.95
CA SER A 315 -3.28 -22.45 11.92
C SER A 315 -2.09 -21.82 12.67
N PRO A 316 -1.50 -20.73 12.17
CA PRO A 316 -0.44 -20.03 12.88
C PRO A 316 -0.90 -19.50 14.26
N VAL A 317 -2.20 -19.49 14.51
CA VAL A 317 -2.75 -19.35 15.86
C VAL A 317 -3.15 -20.73 16.36
N SER A 318 -2.27 -21.38 17.15
CA SER A 318 -2.64 -22.64 17.80
C SER A 318 -3.92 -22.46 18.63
N GLY A 319 -5.04 -22.96 18.10
CA GLY A 319 -6.31 -23.17 18.80
C GLY A 319 -7.38 -22.08 18.68
N PHE A 320 -7.16 -20.94 18.03
CA PHE A 320 -8.18 -19.88 17.93
C PHE A 320 -8.60 -19.64 16.47
N ASP A 321 -9.85 -20.01 16.17
CA ASP A 321 -10.54 -19.71 14.91
C ASP A 321 -11.64 -18.69 15.21
N PRO A 322 -11.51 -17.43 14.75
CA PRO A 322 -12.42 -16.35 15.11
C PRO A 322 -13.84 -16.56 14.60
N VAL A 323 -14.02 -17.18 13.42
CA VAL A 323 -15.34 -17.46 12.85
C VAL A 323 -16.02 -18.55 13.67
N ARG A 324 -15.31 -19.63 13.98
CA ARG A 324 -15.84 -20.72 14.81
C ARG A 324 -16.16 -20.26 16.23
N GLU A 325 -15.28 -19.48 16.84
CA GLU A 325 -15.52 -18.88 18.17
C GLU A 325 -16.76 -17.97 18.17
N ALA A 326 -16.97 -17.19 17.10
CA ALA A 326 -18.12 -16.29 17.03
C ALA A 326 -19.48 -17.01 17.06
N LEU A 327 -19.53 -18.24 16.55
CA LEU A 327 -20.74 -19.06 16.47
C LEU A 327 -20.91 -19.98 17.67
N HIS A 328 -19.79 -20.47 18.19
CA HIS A 328 -19.72 -21.33 19.36
C HIS A 328 -18.75 -20.72 20.38
N PRO A 329 -19.17 -19.69 21.14
CA PRO A 329 -18.29 -19.02 22.06
C PRO A 329 -17.75 -19.95 23.14
N THR A 330 -16.44 -20.14 23.16
CA THR A 330 -15.70 -20.90 24.19
C THR A 330 -14.75 -20.02 24.99
N VAL A 331 -14.42 -18.85 24.44
CA VAL A 331 -13.52 -17.87 25.05
C VAL A 331 -14.35 -16.85 25.84
N LYS A 332 -13.87 -16.52 27.05
CA LYS A 332 -14.44 -15.45 27.88
C LYS A 332 -14.26 -14.09 27.20
N ASP A 333 -15.29 -13.25 27.24
CA ASP A 333 -15.31 -11.94 26.58
C ASP A 333 -14.06 -11.09 26.85
N GLY A 334 -13.66 -10.93 28.11
CA GLY A 334 -12.48 -10.13 28.47
C GLY A 334 -11.13 -10.65 27.92
N ALA A 335 -11.07 -11.90 27.43
CA ALA A 335 -9.87 -12.46 26.81
C ALA A 335 -9.78 -12.16 25.31
N LEU A 336 -10.90 -11.76 24.67
CA LEU A 336 -10.95 -11.52 23.22
C LEU A 336 -9.97 -10.41 22.80
N PHE A 337 -9.88 -9.32 23.58
CA PHE A 337 -8.95 -8.22 23.27
C PHE A 337 -7.52 -8.69 23.00
N THR A 338 -6.98 -9.53 23.90
CA THR A 338 -5.61 -10.04 23.77
C THR A 338 -5.49 -11.04 22.62
N LEU A 339 -6.51 -11.86 22.38
CA LEU A 339 -6.47 -12.86 21.29
C LEU A 339 -6.53 -12.21 19.91
N TYR A 340 -7.30 -11.13 19.77
CA TYR A 340 -7.48 -10.44 18.49
C TYR A 340 -6.35 -9.45 18.18
N LEU A 341 -5.72 -8.83 19.19
CA LEU A 341 -4.80 -7.69 19.00
C LEU A 341 -3.36 -7.91 19.49
N ASP A 342 -3.08 -8.91 20.34
CA ASP A 342 -1.69 -9.11 20.81
C ASP A 342 -0.90 -9.92 19.77
N GLU A 343 0.18 -9.32 19.27
CA GLU A 343 1.15 -10.00 18.42
C GLU A 343 1.80 -11.15 19.21
N ARG A 344 1.42 -12.39 18.90
CA ARG A 344 2.19 -13.56 19.36
C ARG A 344 3.50 -13.62 18.57
N ARG A 345 4.51 -12.84 18.98
CA ARG A 345 5.88 -12.94 18.47
C ARG A 345 6.38 -14.39 18.66
N GLY A 346 6.91 -14.99 17.60
CA GLY A 346 7.71 -16.21 17.70
C GLY A 346 7.25 -17.43 16.90
N GLN A 347 6.23 -17.33 16.03
CA GLN A 347 6.07 -18.38 15.04
C GLN A 347 7.15 -18.23 13.96
N LYS A 348 8.10 -19.18 13.97
CA LYS A 348 9.05 -19.35 12.86
C LYS A 348 8.27 -19.46 11.56
N LYS A 349 8.82 -18.94 10.45
CA LYS A 349 8.48 -19.43 9.10
C LYS A 349 8.52 -20.96 9.17
N GLY A 350 7.35 -21.57 9.17
CA GLY A 350 7.17 -23.01 9.21
C GLY A 350 6.68 -23.43 7.85
N THR A 351 7.01 -24.65 7.46
CA THR A 351 6.23 -25.31 6.42
C THR A 351 5.01 -25.95 7.09
N ASP A 352 3.83 -25.77 6.50
CA ASP A 352 2.64 -26.49 6.97
C ASP A 352 2.79 -28.01 6.74
N THR A 353 1.82 -28.80 7.18
CA THR A 353 1.78 -30.26 6.96
C THR A 353 1.76 -30.65 5.47
N CYS A 354 1.52 -29.68 4.58
CA CYS A 354 1.50 -29.84 3.13
C CYS A 354 2.80 -29.37 2.45
N GLY A 355 3.75 -28.80 3.20
CA GLY A 355 5.03 -28.30 2.68
C GLY A 355 5.02 -26.83 2.23
N ASN A 356 3.91 -26.10 2.39
CA ASN A 356 3.83 -24.69 2.00
C ASN A 356 4.53 -23.80 3.02
N GLU A 357 5.29 -22.80 2.57
CA GLU A 357 5.80 -21.76 3.46
C GLU A 357 4.62 -21.00 4.09
N ILE A 358 4.41 -21.17 5.39
CA ILE A 358 3.53 -20.29 6.15
C ILE A 358 4.34 -19.01 6.37
N GLY A 359 3.99 -17.96 5.62
CA GLY A 359 4.47 -16.61 5.87
C GLY A 359 4.26 -16.27 7.35
N GLY A 360 5.31 -15.76 7.99
CA GLY A 360 5.15 -15.17 9.33
C GLY A 360 4.07 -14.09 9.26
N LEU A 361 3.24 -14.00 10.30
CA LEU A 361 2.17 -13.00 10.42
C LEU A 361 2.73 -11.61 10.04
N GLN A 362 2.37 -11.09 8.87
CA GLN A 362 2.61 -9.68 8.56
C GLN A 362 1.51 -8.88 9.26
N GLY A 363 1.86 -8.30 10.43
CA GLY A 363 1.04 -7.35 11.18
C GLY A 363 0.18 -7.93 12.34
N GLY A 364 0.34 -7.34 13.54
CA GLY A 364 -0.76 -6.78 14.35
C GLY A 364 -1.73 -7.68 15.11
N GLY A 365 -1.94 -8.96 14.76
CA GLY A 365 -2.90 -9.86 15.45
C GLY A 365 -4.08 -10.34 14.58
N VAL A 366 -4.92 -11.26 15.12
CA VAL A 366 -5.99 -11.97 14.37
C VAL A 366 -7.05 -11.03 13.78
N LEU A 367 -7.32 -9.89 14.42
CA LEU A 367 -8.28 -8.91 13.90
C LEU A 367 -7.88 -8.40 12.51
N PHE A 368 -6.59 -8.11 12.31
CA PHE A 368 -6.10 -7.51 11.07
C PHE A 368 -6.06 -8.53 9.94
N GLN A 369 -5.86 -9.80 10.25
CA GLN A 369 -5.99 -10.88 9.26
C GLN A 369 -7.43 -11.02 8.78
N MET A 370 -8.40 -10.89 9.69
CA MET A 370 -9.82 -10.94 9.35
C MET A 370 -10.24 -9.84 8.36
N ALA A 371 -9.48 -8.75 8.21
CA ALA A 371 -9.76 -7.73 7.20
C ALA A 371 -9.77 -8.28 5.76
N GLN A 372 -9.00 -9.34 5.50
CA GLN A 372 -8.89 -9.99 4.18
C GLN A 372 -9.89 -11.15 3.98
N HIS A 373 -10.66 -11.52 5.01
CA HIS A 373 -11.70 -12.55 4.92
C HIS A 373 -12.98 -11.95 4.33
N SER A 374 -13.92 -12.77 3.84
CA SER A 374 -15.16 -12.26 3.22
C SER A 374 -16.05 -11.45 4.18
N ALA A 375 -16.92 -10.59 3.63
CA ALA A 375 -17.88 -9.78 4.37
C ALA A 375 -18.72 -10.58 5.37
N SER A 376 -19.13 -11.80 4.99
CA SER A 376 -19.94 -12.66 5.86
C SER A 376 -19.15 -13.18 7.07
N GLU A 377 -17.89 -13.56 6.86
CA GLU A 377 -16.99 -13.97 7.95
C GLU A 377 -16.72 -12.78 8.90
N ARG A 378 -16.43 -11.60 8.33
CA ARG A 378 -16.22 -10.36 9.10
C ARG A 378 -17.46 -10.00 9.91
N GLU A 379 -18.66 -10.10 9.33
CA GLU A 379 -19.93 -9.75 9.99
C GLU A 379 -20.25 -10.68 11.17
N ILE A 380 -20.03 -11.99 11.04
CA ILE A 380 -20.24 -12.92 12.15
C ILE A 380 -19.31 -12.60 13.32
N VAL A 381 -18.02 -12.36 13.02
CA VAL A 381 -17.03 -11.97 14.04
C VAL A 381 -17.37 -10.61 14.65
N ALA A 382 -17.79 -9.64 13.82
CA ALA A 382 -18.21 -8.33 14.29
C ALA A 382 -19.42 -8.43 15.23
N ARG A 383 -20.41 -9.28 14.95
CA ARG A 383 -21.54 -9.54 15.87
C ARG A 383 -21.07 -10.11 17.20
N ARG A 384 -20.11 -11.05 17.19
CA ARG A 384 -19.53 -11.62 18.43
C ARG A 384 -18.80 -10.57 19.26
N LEU A 385 -17.97 -9.75 18.62
CA LEU A 385 -17.21 -8.67 19.26
C LEU A 385 -18.15 -7.61 19.82
N GLN A 386 -19.16 -7.19 19.05
CA GLN A 386 -20.17 -6.23 19.48
C GLN A 386 -20.97 -6.75 20.68
N ALA A 387 -21.38 -8.02 20.68
CA ALA A 387 -22.07 -8.64 21.82
C ALA A 387 -21.21 -8.71 23.09
N ALA A 388 -19.88 -8.81 22.94
CA ALA A 388 -18.92 -8.76 24.04
C ALA A 388 -18.54 -7.33 24.48
N GLY A 389 -19.09 -6.29 23.85
CA GLY A 389 -18.79 -4.89 24.17
C GLY A 389 -17.60 -4.28 23.43
N TYR A 390 -17.03 -4.98 22.44
CA TYR A 390 -15.94 -4.48 21.58
C TYR A 390 -16.50 -3.76 20.35
N GLY A 391 -17.24 -2.67 20.56
CA GLY A 391 -17.91 -1.91 19.50
C GLY A 391 -16.97 -1.41 18.41
N ASP A 392 -15.83 -0.84 18.80
CA ASP A 392 -14.85 -0.24 17.87
C ASP A 392 -14.21 -1.29 16.97
N MET A 393 -13.84 -2.44 17.52
CA MET A 393 -13.28 -3.56 16.74
C MET A 393 -14.31 -4.13 15.75
N ALA A 394 -15.58 -4.22 16.17
CA ALA A 394 -16.66 -4.68 15.32
C ALA A 394 -16.94 -3.67 14.18
N ALA A 395 -16.96 -2.37 14.48
CA ALA A 395 -17.13 -1.31 13.50
C ALA A 395 -15.98 -1.30 12.49
N TRP A 396 -14.74 -1.44 12.96
CA TRP A 396 -13.56 -1.52 12.11
C TRP A 396 -13.58 -2.73 11.18
N LEU A 397 -13.98 -3.92 11.65
CA LEU A 397 -14.12 -5.09 10.78
C LEU A 397 -15.16 -4.86 9.68
N ARG A 398 -16.28 -4.24 10.02
CA ARG A 398 -17.31 -3.89 9.05
C ARG A 398 -16.83 -2.83 8.07
N SER A 399 -15.94 -1.92 8.46
CA SER A 399 -15.39 -0.91 7.57
C SER A 399 -14.28 -1.44 6.66
N GLN A 400 -13.87 -2.71 6.78
CA GLN A 400 -12.96 -3.31 5.81
C GLN A 400 -13.72 -3.64 4.51
N GLY A 401 -13.14 -3.27 3.36
CA GLY A 401 -13.72 -3.46 2.05
C GLY A 401 -13.10 -4.60 1.26
N GLU A 402 -13.88 -5.29 0.42
CA GLU A 402 -13.43 -6.39 -0.46
C GLU A 402 -12.50 -5.90 -1.58
N TYR A 403 -12.75 -4.70 -2.12
CA TYR A 403 -12.06 -4.20 -3.32
C TYR A 403 -10.81 -3.34 -3.04
N ARG A 404 -10.23 -3.42 -1.83
CA ARG A 404 -9.22 -2.45 -1.35
C ARG A 404 -7.83 -2.56 -2.02
N TYR A 405 -7.57 -3.64 -2.77
CA TYR A 405 -6.24 -3.96 -3.33
C TYR A 405 -6.30 -4.51 -4.77
N ILE A 406 -6.99 -3.82 -5.69
CA ILE A 406 -6.98 -4.22 -7.11
C ILE A 406 -5.85 -3.48 -7.83
N SER A 407 -4.90 -4.23 -8.40
CA SER A 407 -3.89 -3.73 -9.34
C SER A 407 -4.55 -3.33 -10.67
N GLU A 408 -4.11 -2.22 -11.25
CA GLU A 408 -4.57 -1.74 -12.56
C GLU A 408 -3.76 -2.33 -13.73
N ASP A 409 -3.25 -3.56 -13.61
CA ASP A 409 -2.54 -4.22 -14.71
C ASP A 409 -3.49 -4.52 -15.89
N PRO A 410 -3.09 -4.22 -17.14
CA PRO A 410 -3.93 -4.45 -18.31
C PRO A 410 -4.29 -5.93 -18.49
N SER A 411 -5.56 -6.20 -18.83
CA SER A 411 -6.09 -7.56 -19.01
C SER A 411 -5.33 -8.37 -20.06
N LEU A 412 -4.97 -9.62 -19.71
CA LEU A 412 -4.33 -10.56 -20.64
C LEU A 412 -5.17 -10.86 -21.88
N TRP A 413 -6.46 -10.60 -21.83
CA TRP A 413 -7.42 -10.90 -22.90
C TRP A 413 -7.74 -9.71 -23.80
N GLN A 414 -7.14 -8.54 -23.55
CA GLN A 414 -7.30 -7.37 -24.40
C GLN A 414 -6.90 -7.69 -25.85
N GLY A 415 -7.82 -7.52 -26.80
CA GLY A 415 -7.61 -7.81 -28.22
C GLY A 415 -7.80 -9.28 -28.63
N ARG A 416 -8.22 -10.16 -27.70
CA ARG A 416 -8.55 -11.58 -27.98
C ARG A 416 -10.04 -11.89 -27.82
N GLU A 417 -10.91 -10.89 -27.84
CA GLU A 417 -12.34 -11.03 -27.57
C GLU A 417 -13.05 -11.96 -28.57
N ALA A 418 -12.52 -12.06 -29.80
CA ALA A 418 -13.01 -12.96 -30.84
C ALA A 418 -12.79 -14.46 -30.52
N GLN A 419 -11.85 -14.79 -29.62
CA GLN A 419 -11.57 -16.17 -29.20
C GLN A 419 -12.52 -16.63 -28.09
N ILE A 420 -13.22 -15.70 -27.44
CA ILE A 420 -14.17 -15.99 -26.37
C ILE A 420 -15.49 -16.46 -27.00
N PRO A 421 -15.99 -17.68 -26.70
CA PRO A 421 -17.25 -18.15 -27.25
C PRO A 421 -18.42 -17.22 -26.90
N ASP A 422 -19.37 -17.04 -27.82
CA ASP A 422 -20.50 -16.11 -27.64
C ASP A 422 -21.28 -16.35 -26.34
N LYS A 423 -21.48 -17.62 -25.97
CA LYS A 423 -22.14 -17.99 -24.70
C LYS A 423 -21.39 -17.51 -23.47
N VAL A 424 -20.05 -17.52 -23.51
CA VAL A 424 -19.20 -16.99 -22.44
C VAL A 424 -19.28 -15.47 -22.42
N ARG A 425 -19.20 -14.81 -23.58
CA ARG A 425 -19.26 -13.35 -23.68
C ARG A 425 -20.56 -12.76 -23.12
N VAL A 426 -21.70 -13.38 -23.39
CA VAL A 426 -22.99 -12.96 -22.80
C VAL A 426 -22.96 -13.05 -21.27
N ARG A 427 -22.41 -14.13 -20.71
CA ARG A 427 -22.27 -14.29 -19.25
C ARG A 427 -21.25 -13.33 -18.66
N GLN A 428 -20.16 -13.07 -19.38
CA GLN A 428 -19.12 -12.13 -18.97
C GLN A 428 -19.69 -10.75 -18.74
N THR A 429 -20.51 -10.23 -19.67
CA THR A 429 -21.18 -8.93 -19.49
C THR A 429 -22.05 -8.91 -18.22
N ALA A 430 -22.85 -9.96 -18.00
CA ALA A 430 -23.68 -10.06 -16.80
C ALA A 430 -22.86 -10.13 -15.50
N TRP A 431 -21.71 -10.82 -15.52
CA TRP A 431 -20.79 -10.87 -14.39
C TRP A 431 -20.13 -9.51 -14.14
N ALA A 432 -19.63 -8.85 -15.19
CA ALA A 432 -19.01 -7.53 -15.09
C ALA A 432 -19.98 -6.50 -14.49
N GLU A 433 -21.25 -6.48 -14.93
CA GLU A 433 -22.28 -5.60 -14.37
C GLU A 433 -22.54 -5.88 -12.88
N ARG A 434 -22.61 -7.17 -12.50
CA ARG A 434 -22.83 -7.58 -11.11
C ARG A 434 -21.67 -7.18 -10.19
N ILE A 435 -20.44 -7.39 -10.66
CA ILE A 435 -19.22 -7.03 -9.91
C ILE A 435 -19.10 -5.51 -9.78
N ALA A 436 -19.35 -4.77 -10.86
CA ALA A 436 -19.35 -3.31 -10.84
C ALA A 436 -20.39 -2.76 -9.85
N ALA A 437 -21.61 -3.31 -9.85
CA ALA A 437 -22.65 -2.92 -8.91
C ALA A 437 -22.25 -3.19 -7.45
N ALA A 438 -21.66 -4.34 -7.15
CA ALA A 438 -21.17 -4.68 -5.81
C ALA A 438 -20.04 -3.72 -5.37
N ARG A 439 -19.09 -3.42 -6.26
CA ARG A 439 -18.01 -2.47 -6.00
C ARG A 439 -18.52 -1.06 -5.73
N THR A 440 -19.45 -0.57 -6.54
CA THR A 440 -20.07 0.75 -6.32
C THR A 440 -20.80 0.79 -4.97
N ALA A 441 -21.61 -0.23 -4.67
CA ALA A 441 -22.34 -0.29 -3.40
C ALA A 441 -21.39 -0.30 -2.19
N GLU A 442 -20.30 -1.07 -2.26
CA GLU A 442 -19.29 -1.07 -1.22
C GLU A 442 -18.58 0.28 -1.10
N THR A 443 -18.17 0.88 -2.22
CA THR A 443 -17.50 2.19 -2.23
C THR A 443 -18.35 3.25 -1.56
N GLU A 444 -19.64 3.31 -1.90
CA GLU A 444 -20.58 4.26 -1.29
C GLU A 444 -20.82 3.97 0.19
N ARG A 445 -20.88 2.70 0.59
CA ARG A 445 -20.95 2.29 2.00
C ARG A 445 -19.72 2.73 2.79
N LEU A 446 -18.52 2.56 2.24
CA LEU A 446 -17.26 2.95 2.87
C LEU A 446 -17.13 4.47 2.96
N LYS A 447 -17.50 5.21 1.89
CA LYS A 447 -17.58 6.68 1.93
C LYS A 447 -18.55 7.16 3.01
N ALA A 448 -19.74 6.56 3.10
CA ALA A 448 -20.71 6.89 4.13
C ALA A 448 -20.20 6.59 5.55
N ALA A 449 -19.36 5.56 5.73
CA ALA A 449 -18.75 5.24 7.01
C ALA A 449 -17.67 6.24 7.45
N VAL A 450 -17.05 6.96 6.51
CA VAL A 450 -16.02 7.99 6.77
C VAL A 450 -16.60 9.41 6.77
N ALA A 451 -17.85 9.59 6.34
CA ALA A 451 -18.57 10.86 6.36
C ALA A 451 -18.94 11.30 7.79
N GLY A 452 -17.93 11.75 8.55
CA GLY A 452 -18.10 12.42 9.82
C GLY A 452 -18.52 13.89 9.64
N PRO A 453 -19.02 14.54 10.71
CA PRO A 453 -19.25 15.97 10.68
C PRO A 453 -17.94 16.72 10.39
N ILE A 454 -18.03 17.69 9.50
CA ILE A 454 -16.96 18.66 9.23
C ILE A 454 -17.12 19.79 10.22
N HIS A 455 -16.05 20.14 10.91
CA HIS A 455 -16.04 21.23 11.89
C HIS A 455 -14.95 22.26 11.62
N VAL A 456 -14.06 22.00 10.66
CA VAL A 456 -13.22 23.08 10.13
C VAL A 456 -14.05 23.99 9.25
N ALA A 457 -13.78 25.29 9.29
CA ALA A 457 -14.18 26.16 8.20
C ALA A 457 -13.29 25.84 6.98
N ALA A 458 -13.85 25.85 5.76
CA ALA A 458 -13.08 25.80 4.51
C ALA A 458 -13.01 27.19 3.84
N PRO A 459 -12.24 28.13 4.39
CA PRO A 459 -11.99 29.39 3.75
C PRO A 459 -11.00 29.20 2.60
N ALA A 460 -11.13 30.02 1.56
CA ALA A 460 -10.13 30.07 0.50
C ALA A 460 -8.76 30.50 1.07
N PRO A 461 -7.64 29.93 0.59
CA PRO A 461 -6.31 30.38 0.96
C PRO A 461 -6.12 31.88 0.69
N VAL A 462 -5.30 32.54 1.51
CA VAL A 462 -4.93 33.93 1.27
C VAL A 462 -4.01 33.98 0.04
N VAL A 463 -4.36 34.85 -0.91
CA VAL A 463 -3.56 35.09 -2.12
C VAL A 463 -3.21 36.56 -2.16
N TRP A 464 -1.91 36.84 -2.15
CA TRP A 464 -1.39 38.21 -2.29
C TRP A 464 -1.22 38.57 -3.76
N ALA A 465 -1.52 39.82 -4.09
CA ALA A 465 -1.33 40.32 -5.45
C ALA A 465 0.16 40.41 -5.81
N GLU A 466 0.56 39.65 -6.83
CA GLU A 466 1.91 39.69 -7.38
C GLU A 466 2.11 40.92 -8.28
N LYS A 467 3.24 41.62 -8.11
CA LYS A 467 3.61 42.78 -8.93
C LYS A 467 5.06 42.62 -9.45
N PRO A 468 5.38 43.14 -10.64
CA PRO A 468 6.77 43.23 -11.09
C PRO A 468 7.53 44.25 -10.24
N LEU A 469 8.84 44.06 -10.04
CA LEU A 469 9.66 45.02 -9.30
C LEU A 469 9.50 46.45 -9.84
N PRO A 470 9.47 47.48 -8.96
CA PRO A 470 9.40 48.87 -9.38
C PRO A 470 10.53 49.26 -10.32
N GLU A 471 10.25 50.19 -11.23
CA GLU A 471 11.24 50.70 -12.18
C GLU A 471 12.48 51.25 -11.45
N GLY A 472 13.67 50.80 -11.87
CA GLY A 472 14.95 51.18 -11.26
C GLY A 472 15.40 50.32 -10.07
N VAL A 473 14.59 49.35 -9.62
CA VAL A 473 14.99 48.37 -8.60
C VAL A 473 15.45 47.08 -9.29
N ALA A 474 16.73 46.76 -9.18
CA ALA A 474 17.28 45.51 -9.70
C ALA A 474 16.94 44.33 -8.77
N ALA A 475 16.50 43.22 -9.38
CA ALA A 475 16.23 41.96 -8.68
C ALA A 475 17.50 41.41 -8.03
N TRP A 476 17.39 40.97 -6.79
CA TRP A 476 18.51 40.39 -6.06
C TRP A 476 18.80 38.95 -6.52
N GLN A 477 20.06 38.67 -6.82
CA GLN A 477 20.52 37.41 -7.43
C GLN A 477 21.24 36.47 -6.46
N GLY A 478 21.53 36.92 -5.23
CA GLY A 478 22.24 36.12 -4.22
C GLY A 478 21.30 35.29 -3.35
N ASP A 479 21.85 34.27 -2.70
CA ASP A 479 21.10 33.43 -1.75
C ASP A 479 21.33 33.82 -0.28
N GLU A 480 22.22 34.79 -0.03
CA GLU A 480 22.49 35.33 1.31
C GLU A 480 21.94 36.76 1.45
N GLY A 481 21.50 37.11 2.66
CA GLY A 481 21.05 38.46 3.02
C GLY A 481 21.97 39.10 4.06
N PRO A 482 21.65 40.33 4.50
CA PRO A 482 22.39 40.99 5.57
C PRO A 482 22.39 40.16 6.86
N GLU A 483 23.55 40.07 7.53
CA GLU A 483 23.64 39.38 8.82
C GLU A 483 22.77 40.06 9.88
N VAL A 484 22.00 39.26 10.61
CA VAL A 484 21.23 39.75 11.76
C VAL A 484 22.20 40.04 12.92
N PRO A 485 22.17 41.27 13.49
CA PRO A 485 22.97 41.57 14.67
C PRO A 485 22.60 40.66 15.85
N LYS A 486 23.61 40.11 16.54
CA LYS A 486 23.39 39.27 17.75
C LYS A 486 22.62 40.01 18.86
N SER A 487 22.65 41.35 18.87
CA SER A 487 21.92 42.21 19.80
C SER A 487 20.45 42.44 19.44
N ALA A 488 19.95 41.93 18.29
CA ALA A 488 18.61 42.23 17.78
C ALA A 488 17.47 41.73 18.69
N GLN A 489 17.74 40.75 19.58
CA GLN A 489 16.74 40.13 20.47
C GLN A 489 15.48 39.77 19.70
N LEU A 490 15.61 38.98 18.64
CA LEU A 490 14.53 38.64 17.71
C LEU A 490 13.36 37.91 18.40
N PRO A 491 12.14 37.93 17.80
CA PRO A 491 10.96 37.25 18.34
C PRO A 491 11.18 35.75 18.62
N GLU A 492 10.47 35.22 19.61
CA GLU A 492 10.46 33.77 19.87
C GLU A 492 9.77 32.99 18.73
N ARG A 493 9.98 31.65 18.67
CA ARG A 493 9.34 30.72 17.70
C ARG A 493 9.67 30.91 16.21
N MET A 494 10.77 31.59 15.90
CA MET A 494 11.37 31.60 14.56
C MET A 494 12.30 30.38 14.37
N ASP A 495 12.23 29.75 13.20
CA ASP A 495 13.16 28.70 12.79
C ASP A 495 14.34 29.30 12.03
N TYR A 496 14.04 30.07 10.98
CA TYR A 496 15.04 30.68 10.10
C TYR A 496 14.68 32.13 9.77
N VAL A 497 15.63 33.05 9.91
CA VAL A 497 15.44 34.42 9.42
C VAL A 497 15.68 34.44 7.92
N LEU A 498 14.72 34.99 7.18
CA LEU A 498 14.81 35.13 5.73
C LEU A 498 15.26 36.54 5.36
N ARG A 499 14.80 37.54 6.10
CA ARG A 499 15.17 38.93 5.85
C ARG A 499 15.04 39.78 7.11
N TYR A 500 15.95 40.72 7.30
CA TYR A 500 15.96 41.62 8.46
C TYR A 500 16.36 43.03 8.07
N GLU A 501 15.62 44.02 8.57
CA GLU A 501 15.95 45.43 8.45
C GLU A 501 15.74 46.14 9.78
N ALA A 502 16.59 47.12 10.09
CA ALA A 502 16.45 47.93 11.28
C ALA A 502 16.80 49.39 11.02
N SER A 503 16.09 50.28 11.69
CA SER A 503 16.29 51.72 11.66
C SER A 503 16.07 52.29 13.06
N GLY A 504 17.17 52.63 13.75
CA GLY A 504 17.11 53.12 15.12
C GLY A 504 16.56 52.07 16.10
N GLU A 505 15.45 52.38 16.77
CA GLU A 505 14.75 51.47 17.70
C GLU A 505 13.72 50.56 17.01
N ASP A 506 13.46 50.78 15.72
CA ASP A 506 12.49 50.04 14.93
C ASP A 506 13.19 48.99 14.07
N ALA A 507 12.52 47.87 13.84
CA ALA A 507 13.02 46.77 13.02
C ALA A 507 11.87 45.98 12.39
N ALA A 508 12.15 45.33 11.27
CA ALA A 508 11.27 44.38 10.62
C ALA A 508 12.05 43.11 10.30
N VAL A 509 11.42 41.96 10.52
CA VAL A 509 12.01 40.66 10.21
C VAL A 509 10.98 39.80 9.51
N VAL A 510 11.34 39.23 8.35
CA VAL A 510 10.58 38.16 7.72
C VAL A 510 11.31 36.86 8.02
N PHE A 511 10.59 35.87 8.52
CA PHE A 511 11.17 34.61 8.97
C PHE A 511 10.26 33.43 8.61
N ALA A 512 10.88 32.26 8.52
CA ALA A 512 10.23 30.98 8.39
C ALA A 512 9.97 30.39 9.79
N SER A 513 8.78 29.82 10.00
CA SER A 513 8.41 29.13 11.23
C SER A 513 7.52 27.91 10.95
N GLY A 514 7.75 26.85 11.72
CA GLY A 514 6.97 25.61 11.70
C GLY A 514 5.65 25.65 12.48
N GLU A 515 5.27 26.79 13.08
CA GLU A 515 4.10 26.93 13.96
C GLU A 515 2.80 26.39 13.33
N TYR A 516 2.45 26.79 12.10
CA TYR A 516 1.27 26.27 11.38
C TYR A 516 1.60 25.34 10.22
N ASP A 517 2.86 25.36 9.80
CA ASP A 517 3.38 24.77 8.57
C ASP A 517 4.75 24.14 8.84
N MET A 518 4.72 22.96 9.46
CA MET A 518 5.94 22.25 9.82
C MET A 518 6.62 21.70 8.57
N SER A 519 7.90 22.05 8.38
CA SER A 519 8.71 21.47 7.31
C SER A 519 9.18 20.07 7.70
N GLY A 520 8.83 19.09 6.86
CA GLY A 520 9.40 17.75 6.85
C GLY A 520 10.56 17.65 5.85
N GLU A 521 10.53 16.63 4.99
CA GLU A 521 11.52 16.46 3.90
C GLU A 521 11.41 17.52 2.80
N ILE A 522 10.29 18.25 2.74
CA ILE A 522 10.06 19.39 1.84
C ILE A 522 10.20 20.68 2.66
N PRO A 523 11.03 21.65 2.21
CA PRO A 523 11.28 22.92 2.90
C PRO A 523 10.10 23.88 2.78
N ALA A 524 8.98 23.53 3.40
CA ALA A 524 7.72 24.24 3.29
C ALA A 524 7.36 24.86 4.64
N PHE A 525 8.16 25.80 5.14
CA PHE A 525 7.83 26.53 6.37
C PHE A 525 6.83 27.65 6.09
N GLY A 526 6.02 27.99 7.09
CA GLY A 526 5.14 29.15 7.03
C GLY A 526 5.95 30.44 7.08
N LEU A 527 5.51 31.47 6.35
CA LEU A 527 6.15 32.77 6.33
C LEU A 527 5.50 33.74 7.32
N TRP A 528 6.33 34.43 8.09
CA TRP A 528 5.91 35.31 9.18
C TRP A 528 6.62 36.66 9.13
N LEU A 529 5.96 37.69 9.64
CA LEU A 529 6.50 39.04 9.82
C LEU A 529 6.57 39.38 11.31
N GLY A 530 7.76 39.71 11.80
CA GLY A 530 7.96 40.36 13.08
C GLY A 530 8.19 41.87 12.89
N LEU A 531 7.53 42.69 13.70
CA LEU A 531 7.70 44.13 13.72
C LEU A 531 8.15 44.60 15.10
N LYS A 532 9.19 45.43 15.12
CA LYS A 532 9.66 46.12 16.31
C LYS A 532 9.35 47.61 16.16
N ARG A 533 8.59 48.16 17.10
CA ARG A 533 8.27 49.59 17.16
C ARG A 533 8.65 50.13 18.53
N LYS A 534 9.38 51.26 18.57
CA LYS A 534 9.84 51.91 19.81
C LYS A 534 10.58 50.94 20.74
N GLY A 535 11.44 50.09 20.16
CA GLY A 535 12.26 49.14 20.89
C GLY A 535 11.54 47.86 21.35
N ARG A 536 10.24 47.69 21.08
CA ARG A 536 9.46 46.50 21.48
C ARG A 536 8.94 45.73 20.29
N TRP A 537 9.07 44.41 20.33
CA TRP A 537 8.47 43.52 19.33
C TRP A 537 6.96 43.40 19.57
N GLU A 538 6.21 43.50 18.48
CA GLU A 538 4.79 43.14 18.41
C GLU A 538 4.65 41.61 18.29
N ALA A 539 3.42 41.10 18.46
CA ALA A 539 3.11 39.71 18.12
C ALA A 539 3.43 39.48 16.62
N PRO A 540 4.14 38.39 16.26
CA PRO A 540 4.41 38.08 14.87
C PRO A 540 3.12 37.83 14.07
N LEU A 541 3.10 38.26 12.82
CA LEU A 541 1.96 38.14 11.92
C LEU A 541 2.23 37.06 10.88
N TYR A 542 1.35 36.07 10.78
CA TYR A 542 1.43 35.03 9.75
C TYR A 542 1.02 35.60 8.39
N LEU A 543 1.80 35.31 7.35
CA LEU A 543 1.55 35.86 6.02
C LEU A 543 0.55 35.02 5.20
N GLY A 544 0.01 33.92 5.73
CA GLY A 544 -0.98 33.11 4.99
C GLY A 544 -0.38 32.24 3.89
N MET A 545 0.95 32.10 3.84
CA MET A 545 1.66 31.38 2.78
C MET A 545 2.87 30.62 3.30
N GLN A 546 3.27 29.60 2.53
CA GLN A 546 4.32 28.65 2.85
C GLN A 546 5.43 28.75 1.80
N GLN A 547 6.69 28.56 2.21
CA GLN A 547 7.83 28.54 1.29
C GLN A 547 7.59 27.52 0.17
N HIS A 548 7.95 27.89 -1.06
CA HIS A 548 7.75 27.10 -2.29
C HIS A 548 6.29 26.87 -2.70
N PHE A 549 5.32 27.45 -1.98
CA PHE A 549 3.90 27.40 -2.32
C PHE A 549 3.29 28.82 -2.29
N PRO A 550 3.68 29.72 -3.21
CA PRO A 550 4.56 29.48 -4.38
C PRO A 550 5.95 30.13 -4.30
N TYR A 551 6.21 30.91 -3.25
CA TYR A 551 7.31 31.86 -3.23
C TYR A 551 8.46 31.44 -2.31
N VAL A 552 9.67 31.86 -2.67
CA VAL A 552 10.79 32.00 -1.73
C VAL A 552 11.12 33.48 -1.56
N VAL A 553 11.39 33.88 -0.32
CA VAL A 553 11.75 35.26 0.01
C VAL A 553 13.17 35.55 -0.46
N THR A 554 13.35 36.74 -1.05
CA THR A 554 14.67 37.18 -1.50
C THR A 554 15.39 37.91 -0.37
N PRO A 555 16.50 37.36 0.17
CA PRO A 555 17.03 37.77 1.47
C PRO A 555 17.78 39.12 1.46
N GLY A 556 18.35 39.52 0.32
CA GLY A 556 19.11 40.77 0.15
C GLY A 556 18.42 41.84 -0.70
N SER A 557 17.10 41.78 -0.82
CA SER A 557 16.33 42.71 -1.66
C SER A 557 16.64 44.19 -1.37
N HIS A 558 16.57 45.02 -2.41
CA HIS A 558 16.72 46.48 -2.30
C HIS A 558 15.41 47.20 -1.96
N LEU A 559 14.26 46.51 -1.94
CA LEU A 559 12.97 47.09 -1.56
C LEU A 559 12.84 47.20 -0.05
N PRO A 560 12.61 48.37 0.56
CA PRO A 560 12.45 48.45 2.02
C PRO A 560 11.33 47.52 2.49
N LEU A 561 11.55 46.74 3.56
CA LEU A 561 10.56 45.78 4.07
C LEU A 561 9.24 46.46 4.42
N ILE A 562 9.28 47.67 5.00
CA ILE A 562 8.10 48.42 5.42
C ILE A 562 8.10 49.78 4.76
N ARG A 563 7.00 50.10 4.07
CA ARG A 563 6.75 51.41 3.48
C ARG A 563 5.26 51.70 3.49
N ASP A 564 4.87 52.89 3.93
CA ASP A 564 3.48 53.38 3.88
C ASP A 564 2.46 52.41 4.54
N ASP A 565 2.85 51.74 5.64
CA ASP A 565 2.08 50.69 6.36
C ASP A 565 1.77 49.43 5.53
N HIS A 566 2.63 49.17 4.53
CA HIS A 566 2.64 47.95 3.73
C HIS A 566 3.98 47.21 3.91
N LEU A 567 3.91 45.87 3.88
CA LEU A 567 5.06 44.99 3.71
C LEU A 567 5.38 44.87 2.22
N GLN A 568 6.59 45.28 1.81
CA GLN A 568 7.10 45.09 0.45
C GLN A 568 8.12 43.95 0.44
N LEU A 569 7.71 42.82 -0.11
CA LEU A 569 8.50 41.59 -0.07
C LEU A 569 8.88 41.17 -1.48
N GLU A 570 10.13 41.40 -1.87
CA GLU A 570 10.67 40.78 -3.09
C GLU A 570 10.72 39.25 -2.90
N VAL A 571 10.22 38.54 -3.91
CA VAL A 571 10.13 37.09 -3.93
C VAL A 571 10.58 36.53 -5.26
N ARG A 572 10.98 35.26 -5.24
CA ARG A 572 11.15 34.44 -6.44
C ARG A 572 10.05 33.38 -6.44
N ALA A 573 9.35 33.20 -7.56
CA ALA A 573 8.49 32.03 -7.73
C ALA A 573 9.40 30.82 -7.92
N ARG A 574 9.29 29.86 -7.00
CA ARG A 574 9.97 28.55 -7.03
C ARG A 574 8.94 27.54 -6.57
N GLU A 575 7.85 27.50 -7.33
CA GLU A 575 6.62 26.84 -6.94
C GLU A 575 6.71 25.36 -7.25
N ILE A 576 6.74 24.55 -6.20
CA ILE A 576 6.81 23.09 -6.34
C ILE A 576 5.50 22.59 -6.97
N ASP A 577 5.61 21.64 -7.89
CA ASP A 577 4.48 20.87 -8.37
C ASP A 577 4.13 19.76 -7.38
N PRO A 578 2.99 19.84 -6.67
CA PRO A 578 2.61 18.82 -5.70
C PRO A 578 2.45 17.43 -6.29
N ASP A 579 2.09 17.32 -7.58
CA ASP A 579 1.86 16.05 -8.25
C ASP A 579 3.18 15.29 -8.56
N THR A 580 4.33 15.97 -8.41
CA THR A 580 5.66 15.38 -8.61
C THR A 580 6.35 14.96 -7.31
N ILE A 581 5.70 15.16 -6.16
CA ILE A 581 6.25 14.80 -4.85
C ILE A 581 6.15 13.28 -4.66
N ILE A 582 7.31 12.61 -4.63
CA ILE A 582 7.45 11.20 -4.25
C ILE A 582 8.25 11.16 -2.95
N PHE A 583 7.94 10.28 -2.00
CA PHE A 583 8.69 10.17 -0.75
C PHE A 583 9.59 8.92 -0.76
N PRO A 584 10.88 9.05 -0.37
CA PRO A 584 11.59 10.30 -0.07
C PRO A 584 11.72 11.19 -1.32
N PRO A 585 11.75 12.53 -1.19
CA PRO A 585 11.74 13.47 -2.31
C PRO A 585 13.00 13.33 -3.16
N VAL A 586 12.83 12.58 -4.25
CA VAL A 586 13.77 12.49 -5.36
C VAL A 586 13.13 13.17 -6.57
N ASN A 587 13.83 14.12 -7.18
CA ASN A 587 13.42 14.76 -8.43
C ASN A 587 12.13 15.61 -8.38
N THR A 588 11.85 16.30 -7.27
CA THR A 588 10.75 17.28 -7.17
C THR A 588 10.91 18.39 -8.21
N GLN A 589 9.87 18.70 -8.98
CA GLN A 589 9.92 19.70 -10.04
C GLN A 589 9.22 21.00 -9.62
N PHE A 590 9.65 22.12 -10.20
CA PHE A 590 8.91 23.36 -10.13
C PHE A 590 7.90 23.43 -11.28
N LYS A 591 6.62 23.67 -10.97
CA LYS A 591 5.62 24.01 -12.01
C LYS A 591 5.73 25.45 -12.48
N ARG A 592 6.35 26.34 -11.67
CA ARG A 592 6.53 27.74 -12.01
C ARG A 592 7.83 28.31 -11.43
N GLU A 593 8.58 28.98 -12.29
CA GLU A 593 9.78 29.74 -11.92
C GLU A 593 9.72 31.15 -12.50
N ALA A 594 9.96 32.15 -11.65
CA ALA A 594 10.03 33.56 -12.04
C ALA A 594 10.82 34.37 -11.01
N ASP A 595 11.51 35.40 -11.47
CA ASP A 595 12.26 36.35 -10.64
C ASP A 595 11.77 37.78 -10.88
N GLY A 596 12.22 38.72 -10.04
CA GLY A 596 11.86 40.13 -10.19
C GLY A 596 10.40 40.43 -9.84
N LEU A 597 9.86 39.67 -8.89
CA LEU A 597 8.51 39.81 -8.36
C LEU A 597 8.56 40.43 -6.97
N TYR A 598 7.53 41.18 -6.59
CA TYR A 598 7.31 41.55 -5.20
C TYR A 598 5.83 41.48 -4.82
N LEU A 599 5.62 41.23 -3.53
CA LEU A 599 4.32 41.26 -2.89
C LEU A 599 4.20 42.58 -2.13
N ASP A 600 3.04 43.20 -2.28
CA ASP A 600 2.67 44.45 -1.61
C ASP A 600 1.49 44.15 -0.68
N ILE A 601 1.79 43.95 0.60
CA ILE A 601 0.86 43.37 1.57
C ILE A 601 0.48 44.46 2.58
N PRO A 602 -0.80 44.88 2.63
CA PRO A 602 -1.25 45.85 3.62
C PRO A 602 -1.13 45.29 5.04
N LEU A 603 -0.45 45.99 5.94
CA LEU A 603 -0.30 45.51 7.32
C LEU A 603 -1.64 45.46 8.08
N ALA A 604 -2.65 46.22 7.64
CA ALA A 604 -4.00 46.16 8.17
C ALA A 604 -4.68 44.80 7.89
N GLU A 605 -4.43 44.19 6.72
CA GLU A 605 -5.00 42.87 6.39
C GLU A 605 -4.31 41.76 7.18
N LEU A 606 -3.00 41.86 7.42
CA LEU A 606 -2.27 40.92 8.28
C LEU A 606 -2.68 40.99 9.75
N ARG A 607 -3.24 42.13 10.20
CA ARG A 607 -3.69 42.35 11.59
C ARG A 607 -5.20 42.22 11.76
N ALA A 608 -5.93 41.88 10.70
CA ALA A 608 -7.37 41.71 10.79
C ALA A 608 -7.67 40.56 11.76
N ASP A 609 -8.46 40.86 12.78
CA ASP A 609 -8.98 39.95 13.80
C ASP A 609 -10.43 40.42 14.00
N ARG A 610 -11.35 39.78 13.28
CA ARG A 610 -12.71 40.29 13.09
C ARG A 610 -13.59 40.09 14.32
N ASP A 611 -13.38 39.02 15.06
CA ASP A 611 -14.16 38.71 16.27
C ASP A 611 -13.42 39.09 17.57
N GLY A 612 -12.15 39.45 17.50
CA GLY A 612 -11.38 40.08 18.57
C GLY A 612 -10.87 39.08 19.61
N ASP A 613 -10.70 37.82 19.23
CA ASP A 613 -10.34 36.72 20.12
C ASP A 613 -8.81 36.63 20.36
N GLY A 614 -8.03 37.34 19.55
CA GLY A 614 -6.57 37.43 19.61
C GLY A 614 -5.82 36.60 18.56
N LEU A 615 -6.52 35.89 17.67
CA LEU A 615 -5.98 35.32 16.44
C LEU A 615 -6.33 36.21 15.24
N THR A 616 -5.44 36.29 14.27
CA THR A 616 -5.79 37.01 13.03
C THR A 616 -6.65 36.14 12.12
N ASP A 617 -7.52 36.77 11.31
CA ASP A 617 -8.35 36.11 10.30
C ASP A 617 -7.52 35.19 9.39
N ILE A 618 -6.23 35.47 9.18
CA ILE A 618 -5.35 34.67 8.32
C ILE A 618 -4.89 33.39 9.04
N GLU A 619 -4.62 33.46 10.34
CA GLU A 619 -4.19 32.33 11.15
C GLU A 619 -5.32 31.33 11.32
N GLU A 620 -6.49 31.81 11.72
CA GLU A 620 -7.70 31.00 11.88
C GLU A 620 -8.03 30.21 10.61
N ARG A 621 -8.01 30.89 9.46
CA ARG A 621 -8.21 30.24 8.16
C ARG A 621 -7.18 29.15 7.87
N ARG A 622 -5.93 29.30 8.34
CA ARG A 622 -4.88 28.31 8.09
C ARG A 622 -5.09 27.04 8.93
N ILE A 623 -5.54 27.19 10.17
CA ILE A 623 -5.73 26.06 11.10
C ILE A 623 -7.17 25.55 11.18
N GLY A 624 -8.09 26.14 10.41
CA GLY A 624 -9.45 25.64 10.18
C GLY A 624 -10.51 26.20 11.13
N LEU A 625 -10.22 27.29 11.85
CA LEU A 625 -11.16 28.02 12.71
C LEU A 625 -12.05 28.97 11.87
N ASP A 626 -13.10 29.53 12.48
CA ASP A 626 -14.04 30.45 11.83
C ASP A 626 -13.74 31.92 12.19
N PRO A 627 -13.18 32.74 11.27
CA PRO A 627 -12.81 34.14 11.52
C PRO A 627 -13.94 35.11 11.81
N ALA A 628 -15.15 34.63 12.04
CA ALA A 628 -16.30 35.44 12.43
C ALA A 628 -16.88 34.99 13.77
N ARG A 629 -16.23 34.04 14.44
CA ARG A 629 -16.67 33.41 15.68
C ARG A 629 -15.46 33.25 16.59
N ASN A 630 -15.43 34.05 17.64
CA ASN A 630 -14.41 33.98 18.68
C ASN A 630 -14.31 32.62 19.40
N ASP A 631 -15.32 31.75 19.27
CA ASP A 631 -15.39 30.40 19.85
C ASP A 631 -15.92 29.44 18.76
N SER A 632 -15.00 28.75 18.11
CA SER A 632 -15.27 27.92 16.93
C SER A 632 -16.03 26.63 17.31
N ASP A 633 -15.64 25.97 18.41
CA ASP A 633 -16.24 24.70 18.83
C ASP A 633 -17.43 24.85 19.80
N GLY A 634 -17.65 26.05 20.33
CA GLY A 634 -18.82 26.42 21.11
C GLY A 634 -18.76 26.00 22.58
N ASP A 635 -17.58 25.75 23.13
CA ASP A 635 -17.41 25.32 24.52
C ASP A 635 -17.30 26.46 25.55
N GLY A 636 -17.23 27.71 25.06
CA GLY A 636 -17.20 28.94 25.85
C GLY A 636 -15.81 29.50 26.12
N VAL A 637 -14.76 28.98 25.49
CA VAL A 637 -13.40 29.54 25.52
C VAL A 637 -13.06 30.20 24.18
N ASP A 638 -12.53 31.42 24.20
CA ASP A 638 -12.11 32.12 22.97
C ASP A 638 -10.96 31.36 22.28
N ASP A 639 -10.98 31.16 20.95
CA ASP A 639 -10.02 30.31 20.22
C ASP A 639 -8.56 30.76 20.42
N GLY A 640 -8.34 32.08 20.50
CA GLY A 640 -7.03 32.67 20.80
C GLY A 640 -6.46 32.28 22.17
N ARG A 641 -7.30 31.87 23.12
CA ARG A 641 -6.89 31.36 24.44
C ARG A 641 -7.09 29.86 24.59
N ASP A 642 -7.94 29.27 23.77
CA ASP A 642 -8.20 27.86 23.84
C ASP A 642 -7.01 27.04 23.35
N SER A 643 -6.69 26.02 24.14
CA SER A 643 -5.69 25.04 23.80
C SER A 643 -6.23 23.95 22.88
N LEU A 644 -7.55 23.77 22.76
CA LEU A 644 -8.18 22.79 21.87
C LEU A 644 -9.36 23.39 21.05
N PRO A 645 -9.17 24.47 20.26
CA PRO A 645 -10.26 25.30 19.67
C PRO A 645 -11.15 24.62 18.60
N LEU A 646 -10.94 23.33 18.35
CA LEU A 646 -11.80 22.50 17.49
C LEU A 646 -12.36 21.29 18.25
N THR A 647 -12.17 21.19 19.55
CA THR A 647 -12.55 20.02 20.35
C THR A 647 -13.23 20.47 21.63
N ALA A 648 -14.55 20.66 21.53
CA ALA A 648 -15.36 21.18 22.62
C ALA A 648 -15.16 20.39 23.92
N TYR A 649 -14.89 21.11 25.00
CA TYR A 649 -14.68 20.51 26.31
C TYR A 649 -15.95 19.81 26.85
N HIS A 650 -15.75 18.64 27.44
CA HIS A 650 -16.79 17.84 28.08
C HIS A 650 -16.43 17.51 29.54
N PRO A 651 -17.06 18.15 30.54
CA PRO A 651 -16.70 18.00 31.96
C PRO A 651 -16.99 16.62 32.56
N ASN A 652 -17.74 15.79 31.85
CA ASN A 652 -18.07 14.42 32.26
C ASN A 652 -17.34 13.38 31.38
N SER A 653 -16.21 13.75 30.76
CA SER A 653 -15.33 12.80 30.07
C SER A 653 -14.91 11.67 31.02
N ASP A 654 -14.73 10.45 30.49
CA ASP A 654 -14.16 9.36 31.27
C ASP A 654 -12.68 9.68 31.52
N SER A 655 -12.27 9.75 32.79
CA SER A 655 -10.88 10.05 33.18
C SER A 655 -9.87 9.08 32.55
N ARG A 656 -10.30 7.87 32.17
CA ARG A 656 -9.46 6.91 31.43
C ARG A 656 -9.23 7.35 29.99
N THR A 657 -10.25 7.89 29.32
CA THR A 657 -10.13 8.45 27.96
C THR A 657 -9.12 9.60 27.95
N ASP A 658 -9.20 10.50 28.94
CA ASP A 658 -8.25 11.61 29.10
C ASP A 658 -6.82 11.11 29.33
N GLN A 659 -6.67 10.05 30.13
CA GLN A 659 -5.38 9.41 30.37
C GLN A 659 -4.80 8.80 29.09
N ILE A 660 -5.63 8.17 28.26
CA ILE A 660 -5.22 7.61 26.97
C ILE A 660 -4.83 8.71 25.99
N ALA A 661 -5.59 9.79 25.89
CA ALA A 661 -5.25 10.94 25.05
C ALA A 661 -3.85 11.48 25.40
N ARG A 662 -3.55 11.65 26.70
CA ARG A 662 -2.21 12.07 27.17
C ARG A 662 -1.11 11.06 26.85
N ILE A 663 -1.41 9.76 26.88
CA ILE A 663 -0.46 8.71 26.50
C ILE A 663 -0.21 8.72 24.98
N ILE A 664 -1.25 8.87 24.16
CA ILE A 664 -1.16 9.00 22.71
C ILE A 664 -0.27 10.20 22.37
N LEU A 665 -0.57 11.37 22.93
CA LEU A 665 0.27 12.56 22.75
C LEU A 665 1.70 12.23 23.14
N ARG A 666 1.96 11.64 24.32
CA ARG A 666 3.33 11.30 24.74
C ARG A 666 4.05 10.31 23.81
N GLN A 667 3.34 9.33 23.23
CA GLN A 667 3.98 8.37 22.32
C GLN A 667 4.30 9.01 20.97
N LEU A 668 3.41 9.87 20.46
CA LEU A 668 3.64 10.58 19.20
C LEU A 668 4.70 11.69 19.36
N MET A 669 4.74 12.33 20.53
CA MET A 669 5.70 13.38 20.87
C MET A 669 7.05 12.77 21.32
N GLY A 670 8.08 12.89 20.49
CA GLY A 670 9.44 12.40 20.82
C GLY A 670 10.13 11.58 19.73
N HIS A 671 9.48 11.39 18.57
CA HIS A 671 10.12 10.84 17.37
C HIS A 671 10.99 11.90 16.65
N ASP A 672 11.99 12.46 17.34
CA ASP A 672 13.01 13.38 16.76
C ASP A 672 14.16 12.62 16.06
N ALA A 673 14.09 11.29 16.02
CA ALA A 673 15.18 10.45 15.54
C ALA A 673 14.92 9.95 14.10
N GLY A 674 15.25 10.80 13.11
CA GLY A 674 15.47 10.38 11.72
C GLY A 674 14.58 11.06 10.67
N ALA A 675 14.79 12.36 10.43
CA ALA A 675 14.14 13.16 9.38
C ALA A 675 12.63 13.45 9.57
N ILE A 676 12.08 13.15 10.75
CA ILE A 676 10.73 13.54 11.16
C ILE A 676 10.81 14.52 12.33
N VAL A 677 9.95 15.53 12.31
CA VAL A 677 9.69 16.41 13.44
C VAL A 677 8.20 16.22 13.76
N VAL A 678 7.87 15.77 14.97
CA VAL A 678 6.47 15.71 15.49
C VAL A 678 6.27 16.74 16.62
N ALA A 679 7.28 17.57 16.88
CA ALA A 679 7.28 18.57 17.94
C ALA A 679 7.37 20.00 17.39
N PRO A 680 6.80 21.01 18.07
CA PRO A 680 7.02 22.40 17.71
C PRO A 680 8.53 22.70 17.73
N ARG A 681 9.13 23.04 16.59
CA ARG A 681 10.52 23.48 16.58
C ARG A 681 10.63 24.86 17.22
N GLY A 682 11.46 24.94 18.24
CA GLY A 682 12.05 26.16 18.75
C GLY A 682 13.42 25.83 19.33
N LYS A 683 14.31 26.82 19.48
CA LYS A 683 15.67 26.67 20.07
C LYS A 683 15.68 26.14 21.52
N THR A 684 14.53 25.79 22.06
CA THR A 684 14.30 25.18 23.36
C THR A 684 13.54 23.85 23.19
N ALA A 685 14.11 22.88 22.48
CA ALA A 685 13.60 21.50 22.48
C ALA A 685 13.51 20.90 23.90
N SER A 686 14.27 21.45 24.86
CA SER A 686 14.14 21.15 26.30
C SER A 686 12.77 21.55 26.85
N ASN A 687 12.21 22.69 26.41
CA ASN A 687 10.97 23.22 26.97
C ASN A 687 9.75 22.47 26.46
N ALA A 688 9.76 21.93 25.23
CA ALA A 688 8.66 21.12 24.72
C ALA A 688 8.46 19.85 25.56
N LEU A 689 9.53 19.13 25.91
CA LEU A 689 9.45 17.94 26.76
C LEU A 689 9.04 18.28 28.21
N ASP A 690 9.52 19.42 28.74
CA ASP A 690 9.17 19.92 30.08
C ASP A 690 7.71 20.41 30.15
N ASP A 691 7.21 21.05 29.10
CA ASP A 691 5.81 21.45 28.93
C ASP A 691 4.93 20.19 28.84
N ILE A 692 5.35 19.16 28.09
CA ILE A 692 4.68 17.85 28.00
C ILE A 692 4.60 17.14 29.36
N LEU A 693 5.70 17.13 30.13
CA LEU A 693 5.73 16.61 31.50
C LEU A 693 4.78 17.39 32.40
N SER A 694 4.75 18.72 32.29
CA SER A 694 3.83 19.60 33.02
C SER A 694 2.36 19.31 32.67
N ALA A 695 2.04 19.12 31.38
CA ALA A 695 0.73 18.70 30.90
C ALA A 695 0.33 17.32 31.43
N THR A 696 1.27 16.37 31.51
CA THR A 696 0.98 15.04 32.08
C THR A 696 0.93 15.00 33.61
N LEU A 697 1.42 16.04 34.28
CA LEU A 697 1.36 16.21 35.74
C LEU A 697 0.19 17.10 36.20
N GLY A 698 -0.60 17.67 35.28
CA GLY A 698 -1.78 18.48 35.60
C GLY A 698 -1.47 19.86 36.18
N THR A 699 -0.29 20.41 35.89
CA THR A 699 0.06 21.78 36.30
C THR A 699 -0.58 22.79 35.34
N PRO A 700 -1.19 23.88 35.84
CA PRO A 700 -1.81 24.89 35.00
C PRO A 700 -0.77 25.51 34.05
N ALA A 701 -1.17 25.68 32.79
CA ALA A 701 -0.34 26.34 31.79
C ALA A 701 -0.16 27.84 32.16
N PRO A 702 0.93 28.49 31.71
CA PRO A 702 1.00 29.96 31.66
C PRO A 702 -0.20 30.52 30.85
N GLU A 703 -0.49 31.82 30.95
CA GLU A 703 -1.59 32.47 30.20
C GLU A 703 -1.42 32.28 28.67
N GLY A 704 -1.98 31.20 28.11
CA GLY A 704 -2.04 30.88 26.67
C GLY A 704 -1.08 29.79 26.16
N PRO A 705 -1.38 29.15 25.00
CA PRO A 705 -0.59 28.06 24.42
C PRO A 705 0.79 28.50 23.86
N ARG A 706 1.81 27.66 24.06
CA ARG A 706 3.21 27.85 23.64
C ARG A 706 3.62 27.10 22.36
N GLY A 707 2.79 27.16 21.32
CA GLY A 707 3.03 26.53 20.02
C GLY A 707 1.79 25.78 19.54
N THR A 708 1.80 25.27 18.30
CA THR A 708 0.65 24.53 17.74
C THR A 708 1.06 23.11 17.31
N MET A 709 0.19 22.14 17.59
CA MET A 709 0.32 20.74 17.24
C MET A 709 -0.91 20.31 16.46
N PHE A 710 -0.70 19.50 15.43
CA PHE A 710 -1.76 18.94 14.60
C PHE A 710 -1.78 17.43 14.73
N ILE A 711 -2.97 16.86 14.86
CA ILE A 711 -3.17 15.41 14.86
C ILE A 711 -4.45 15.08 14.11
N VAL A 712 -4.45 13.97 13.38
CA VAL A 712 -5.68 13.38 12.84
C VAL A 712 -6.11 12.26 13.79
N SER A 713 -7.27 12.40 14.41
CA SER A 713 -7.79 11.40 15.34
C SER A 713 -9.29 11.58 15.58
N ALA A 714 -9.89 10.66 16.31
CA ALA A 714 -11.23 10.83 16.87
C ALA A 714 -11.19 11.92 17.96
N ARG A 715 -11.96 12.99 17.78
CA ARG A 715 -11.93 14.20 18.63
C ARG A 715 -12.42 13.95 20.05
N ASP A 716 -13.42 13.08 20.18
CA ASP A 716 -14.04 12.70 21.45
C ASP A 716 -13.03 12.22 22.50
N ILE A 717 -11.94 11.60 22.05
CA ILE A 717 -10.85 11.13 22.92
C ILE A 717 -10.13 12.28 23.64
N PHE A 718 -10.11 13.48 23.04
CA PHE A 718 -9.43 14.65 23.59
C PHE A 718 -10.36 15.60 24.34
N SER A 719 -11.68 15.37 24.31
CA SER A 719 -12.71 16.26 24.85
C SER A 719 -12.65 16.52 26.36
N GLY A 720 -11.97 15.69 27.15
CA GLY A 720 -11.77 15.95 28.58
C GLY A 720 -10.51 16.74 28.94
N ILE A 721 -9.70 17.11 27.94
CA ILE A 721 -8.49 17.89 28.16
C ILE A 721 -8.85 19.38 28.24
N VAL A 722 -8.79 19.95 29.44
CA VAL A 722 -9.12 21.37 29.68
C VAL A 722 -8.01 22.33 29.24
N GLN A 723 -6.74 21.95 29.44
CA GLN A 723 -5.59 22.79 29.11
C GLN A 723 -4.38 21.95 28.70
N THR A 724 -3.74 22.35 27.60
CA THR A 724 -2.40 21.93 27.20
C THR A 724 -1.46 23.14 27.15
N PRO A 725 -0.15 22.94 27.36
CA PRO A 725 0.85 24.01 27.27
C PRO A 725 1.10 24.46 25.82
N PHE A 726 0.48 23.81 24.83
CA PHE A 726 0.46 24.13 23.41
C PHE A 726 -0.98 24.06 22.91
N ARG A 727 -1.26 24.62 21.73
CA ARG A 727 -2.53 24.49 21.03
C ARG A 727 -2.54 23.15 20.30
N LEU A 728 -3.53 22.31 20.56
CA LEU A 728 -3.73 21.03 19.92
C LEU A 728 -4.93 21.12 18.99
N ILE A 729 -4.66 21.02 17.70
CA ILE A 729 -5.67 20.98 16.64
C ILE A 729 -5.92 19.52 16.26
N VAL A 730 -7.11 19.02 16.59
CA VAL A 730 -7.54 17.65 16.30
C VAL A 730 -8.47 17.63 15.08
N TYR A 731 -7.96 17.16 13.95
CA TYR A 731 -8.76 16.96 12.75
C TYR A 731 -9.37 15.55 12.73
N SER A 732 -10.61 15.43 12.26
CA SER A 732 -11.08 14.17 11.69
C SER A 732 -10.52 14.01 10.26
N PRO A 733 -10.56 12.80 9.66
CA PRO A 733 -10.23 12.63 8.24
C PRO A 733 -11.04 13.56 7.32
N ALA A 734 -12.34 13.75 7.61
CA ALA A 734 -13.20 14.64 6.85
C ALA A 734 -12.81 16.12 6.98
N ASP A 735 -12.31 16.54 8.15
CA ASP A 735 -11.79 17.89 8.34
C ASP A 735 -10.51 18.11 7.53
N LEU A 736 -9.59 17.14 7.52
CA LEU A 736 -8.35 17.26 6.76
C LEU A 736 -8.62 17.40 5.25
N ASP A 737 -9.58 16.64 4.74
CA ASP A 737 -10.05 16.73 3.36
C ASP A 737 -10.71 18.10 3.06
N HIS A 738 -11.40 18.68 4.05
CA HIS A 738 -12.13 19.95 3.90
C HIS A 738 -11.27 21.20 4.14
N LEU A 739 -10.19 21.13 4.92
CA LEU A 739 -9.35 22.25 5.39
C LEU A 739 -8.82 23.18 4.27
N GLY A 740 -8.93 22.76 3.00
CA GLY A 740 -8.84 23.68 1.88
C GLY A 740 -7.44 24.25 1.63
N ARG A 741 -6.39 23.53 2.05
CA ARG A 741 -4.99 23.94 1.85
C ARG A 741 -4.48 23.80 0.40
N GLY A 742 -5.36 23.45 -0.56
CA GLY A 742 -4.95 23.03 -1.91
C GLY A 742 -4.19 21.70 -1.89
N LYS A 743 -3.47 21.36 -2.97
CA LYS A 743 -2.56 20.20 -2.98
C LYS A 743 -1.27 20.45 -2.17
N VAL A 744 -1.25 21.45 -1.29
CA VAL A 744 -0.04 21.84 -0.56
C VAL A 744 0.28 20.78 0.50
N PRO A 745 1.55 20.34 0.63
CA PRO A 745 1.97 19.34 1.61
C PRO A 745 1.57 19.70 3.05
N PHE A 746 0.71 18.87 3.65
CA PHE A 746 0.38 18.92 5.06
C PHE A 746 0.03 17.51 5.56
N TYR A 747 0.94 16.93 6.34
CA TYR A 747 0.87 15.53 6.78
C TYR A 747 0.97 15.43 8.29
N PRO A 748 -0.05 15.88 9.04
CA PRO A 748 -0.08 15.70 10.49
C PRO A 748 -0.04 14.21 10.85
N PRO A 749 0.57 13.82 11.99
CA PRO A 749 0.46 12.48 12.53
C PRO A 749 -0.99 12.05 12.65
N GLN A 750 -1.27 10.82 12.28
CA GLN A 750 -2.60 10.25 12.25
C GLN A 750 -2.65 9.06 13.21
N VAL A 751 -3.62 9.09 14.10
CA VAL A 751 -4.02 7.91 14.85
C VAL A 751 -5.08 7.22 14.02
N THR A 752 -4.66 6.17 13.32
CA THR A 752 -5.45 5.46 12.31
C THR A 752 -6.51 4.57 12.93
N THR A 753 -6.27 4.05 14.14
CA THR A 753 -7.18 3.12 14.80
C THR A 753 -6.98 3.15 16.32
N ILE A 754 -8.08 3.17 17.08
CA ILE A 754 -8.07 2.96 18.52
C ILE A 754 -9.12 1.92 18.86
N PHE A 755 -8.74 0.92 19.66
CA PHE A 755 -9.67 -0.07 20.20
C PHE A 755 -9.61 -0.10 21.71
N ALA A 756 -10.75 0.02 22.37
CA ALA A 756 -10.87 -0.12 23.82
C ALA A 756 -11.36 -1.52 24.22
N SER A 757 -10.87 -2.02 25.36
CA SER A 757 -11.54 -3.12 26.05
C SER A 757 -12.85 -2.64 26.71
N PRO A 758 -13.89 -3.50 26.85
CA PRO A 758 -15.18 -3.12 27.42
C PRO A 758 -15.09 -2.55 28.84
N ASP A 759 -14.08 -2.97 29.59
CA ASP A 759 -13.80 -2.50 30.94
C ASP A 759 -12.90 -1.26 30.98
N GLY A 760 -12.48 -0.72 29.83
CA GLY A 760 -11.58 0.43 29.70
C GLY A 760 -10.20 0.21 30.32
N SER A 761 -9.79 -1.04 30.54
CA SER A 761 -8.49 -1.38 31.14
C SER A 761 -7.37 -1.56 30.12
N ALA A 762 -7.70 -1.67 28.83
CA ALA A 762 -6.71 -1.82 27.77
C ALA A 762 -7.13 -1.08 26.49
N PHE A 763 -6.14 -0.50 25.82
CA PHE A 763 -6.32 0.23 24.57
C PHE A 763 -5.26 -0.19 23.57
N TYR A 764 -5.65 -0.43 22.33
CA TYR A 764 -4.74 -0.62 21.20
C TYR A 764 -4.77 0.66 20.39
N VAL A 765 -3.60 1.13 19.98
CA VAL A 765 -3.45 2.34 19.17
C VAL A 765 -2.54 2.00 18.00
N ASP A 766 -3.02 2.30 16.79
CA ASP A 766 -2.24 2.29 15.56
C ASP A 766 -2.08 3.73 15.06
N TRP A 767 -0.90 4.06 14.57
CA TRP A 767 -0.58 5.41 14.15
C TRP A 767 0.42 5.45 12.99
N SER A 768 0.35 6.53 12.22
CA SER A 768 1.24 6.83 11.10
C SER A 768 1.52 8.33 11.04
N ALA A 769 2.76 8.69 10.76
CA ALA A 769 3.20 10.03 10.39
C ALA A 769 3.90 9.93 9.02
N SER A 770 3.11 9.62 7.99
CA SER A 770 3.55 9.33 6.63
C SER A 770 4.40 8.05 6.53
N TRP A 771 5.72 8.19 6.44
CA TRP A 771 6.67 7.10 6.19
C TRP A 771 7.22 6.45 7.46
N VAL A 772 6.74 6.89 8.64
CA VAL A 772 6.98 6.23 9.92
C VAL A 772 5.66 5.98 10.61
N GLY A 773 5.59 4.87 11.33
CA GLY A 773 4.43 4.57 12.15
C GLY A 773 4.67 3.34 13.01
N GLY A 774 3.60 2.87 13.61
CA GLY A 774 3.64 1.70 14.46
C GLY A 774 2.36 1.53 15.28
N SER A 775 2.41 0.56 16.17
CA SER A 775 1.28 0.25 17.05
C SER A 775 1.75 -0.05 18.46
N PHE A 776 0.90 0.25 19.44
CA PHE A 776 1.17 -0.04 20.84
C PHE A 776 -0.11 -0.39 21.59
N ILE A 777 0.04 -1.15 22.68
CA ILE A 777 -1.04 -1.44 23.62
C ILE A 777 -0.78 -0.72 24.94
N VAL A 778 -1.78 0.00 25.43
CA VAL A 778 -1.83 0.56 26.77
C VAL A 778 -2.65 -0.39 27.65
N ARG A 779 -2.15 -0.69 28.86
CA ARG A 779 -2.90 -1.42 29.90
C ARG A 779 -2.90 -0.62 31.19
N CYS A 780 -4.07 -0.39 31.75
CA CYS A 780 -4.30 0.44 32.92
C CYS A 780 -4.83 -0.39 34.09
N LYS A 781 -4.31 -0.14 35.29
CA LYS A 781 -4.77 -0.73 36.55
C LYS A 781 -5.02 0.39 37.55
N GLY A 782 -6.27 0.82 37.67
CA GLY A 782 -6.60 2.12 38.26
C GLY A 782 -5.93 3.24 37.46
N ASP A 783 -5.37 4.22 38.14
CA ASP A 783 -4.73 5.39 37.50
C ASP A 783 -3.33 5.11 36.93
N LYS A 784 -2.85 3.87 36.98
CA LYS A 784 -1.52 3.48 36.50
C LYS A 784 -1.63 2.73 35.18
N CYS A 785 -1.15 3.34 34.11
CA CYS A 785 -1.05 2.70 32.80
C CYS A 785 0.39 2.33 32.45
N SER A 786 0.55 1.20 31.75
CA SER A 786 1.79 0.74 31.12
C SER A 786 1.60 0.64 29.61
N VAL A 787 2.61 1.05 28.84
CA VAL A 787 2.61 0.97 27.38
C VAL A 787 3.54 -0.15 26.92
N LYS A 788 3.09 -0.96 25.96
CA LYS A 788 3.87 -1.97 25.26
C LYS A 788 3.87 -1.65 23.77
N GLU A 789 5.01 -1.26 23.21
CA GLU A 789 5.21 -1.14 21.77
C GLU A 789 5.07 -2.53 21.12
N LEU A 790 4.26 -2.64 20.08
CA LEU A 790 4.06 -3.88 19.31
C LEU A 790 4.92 -3.84 18.04
N SER A 791 4.75 -2.78 17.25
CA SER A 791 5.43 -2.57 15.98
C SER A 791 5.93 -1.14 15.84
N ARG A 792 7.00 -0.99 15.05
CA ARG A 792 7.56 0.28 14.61
C ARG A 792 8.16 0.07 13.22
N TRP A 793 7.86 0.96 12.29
CA TRP A 793 8.34 0.87 10.91
C TRP A 793 8.76 2.23 10.36
N ILE A 794 9.65 2.17 9.38
CA ILE A 794 10.11 3.28 8.54
C ILE A 794 10.12 2.71 7.12
N THR A 795 9.33 3.29 6.20
CA THR A 795 9.19 2.82 4.81
C THR A 795 10.19 3.48 3.88
#